data_AF-A0A067CL33-F1
#
_entry.id   AF-A0A067CL33-F1
#
_cell.length_a   1.000
_cell.length_b   1.000
_cell.length_c   1.000
_cell.angle_alpha   90.00
_cell.angle_beta   90.00
_cell.angle_gamma   90.00
#
_symmetry.space_group_name_H-M   'P 1'
#
loop_
_entity.id
_entity.type
_entity.pdbx_description
1 polymer ?
#
loop_
_entity_poly.entity_id
_entity_poly.type
_entity_poly.pdbx_seq_one_letter_code
_entity_poly.pdbx_strand_id
1 'polypeptide(L)'
;MAALVLTVAAHAANLTARVGPDASLSFTVLQIPDVHFTGDASYACRDVPAHGDPCTEANMTAFLTELVAHVSPDLVVFTGDQVENTQLSHDVDEVKKAIDSYARPFIAASVQWAMVFGNHDEGPTMSRREMLAYIASLPFSRTIHGPETVDGSGNYHLDAQHDARAVFRMYFIDTGVDGTVRPSQHSYLRSLAASTADQTVPAILFGHIPIPEYDLQANESSLVWGKKGEVVSYGPQTGLLDTMVQMGDVKAMFVGHDHSNNYCVLRQGIQLCYGGCSGYGRAYNPESAWRTARVIQWRQMNGMDAIETWEQVHGNYTQSKHTLYPLPSRSSGAIRRSDASRLAAFHLVALVGCLTLYEDALQPVHSTYTLERNSLHHSAFHKPMVGRDPKESNRKSTPLEKLFDLTLVVALSAVSNVFATSMQHGDNLFQNTIVFVMLFFAVWNAWLPFTWFASMYDVDDALYRLATLGQMIGLLVVTDGIKHDKDEVIAGYVVLRVSLEGLLRGRAAWYDVQHRHLNLRSMVASCTVLVGWILLFQATLSEEMFEVWYFVLGVLDITLPSLVSRSKQVRFHAHHVSERYAEFTIIIFGESLLSLSHATVLHGPHGFSYDALAILIGSTLLLFLLWWFYFFVPFGHEMEANPRASFRIGLGHFVVHCALAAFATGLYMIAHVANEHDVTASHSNGTASAMSTQTASLMVAIPIALFLFALALVAGLSWAAVARSVGVGAAEVLIGIYVTPLVSLPALVFLYCVPMTVLLLEVMWMEGGATRRSEQTPRKDTFK
;
A
#
# COMPACT_ATOMS: atom_id res chain seq x y z
N MET A 1 51.50 33.52 29.42
CA MET A 1 50.06 33.38 29.66
C MET A 1 49.54 32.17 28.90
N ALA A 2 49.84 30.98 29.41
CA ALA A 2 49.36 29.70 28.90
C ALA A 2 48.77 28.96 30.11
N ALA A 3 47.50 29.23 30.40
CA ALA A 3 46.65 28.51 31.37
C ALA A 3 45.29 29.21 31.43
N LEU A 4 44.39 28.94 30.47
CA LEU A 4 42.92 28.85 30.68
C LEU A 4 42.21 28.45 29.37
N VAL A 5 42.66 27.36 28.74
CA VAL A 5 41.84 26.62 27.76
C VAL A 5 41.79 25.19 28.27
N LEU A 6 41.04 25.00 29.35
CA LEU A 6 40.62 23.69 29.82
C LEU A 6 39.12 23.73 30.03
N THR A 7 38.46 22.82 29.30
CA THR A 7 37.16 22.19 29.59
C THR A 7 35.92 23.08 29.58
N VAL A 8 35.33 23.26 28.38
CA VAL A 8 33.91 22.94 28.15
C VAL A 8 33.77 22.16 26.83
N ALA A 9 34.65 21.20 26.59
CA ALA A 9 34.20 19.94 26.01
C ALA A 9 33.74 19.10 27.21
N ALA A 10 32.63 19.49 27.83
CA ALA A 10 31.90 18.53 28.62
C ALA A 10 31.52 17.44 27.62
N HIS A 11 32.30 16.34 27.61
CA HIS A 11 31.87 15.11 26.98
C HIS A 11 30.42 14.94 27.40
N ALA A 12 29.49 15.07 26.46
CA ALA A 12 28.09 14.87 26.70
C ALA A 12 27.98 13.51 27.38
N ALA A 13 27.78 13.50 28.71
CA ALA A 13 27.61 12.26 29.44
C ALA A 13 26.49 11.50 28.71
N ASN A 14 26.82 10.29 28.24
CA ASN A 14 25.85 9.43 27.56
C ASN A 14 24.58 9.35 28.43
N LEU A 15 23.42 9.28 27.80
CA LEU A 15 22.19 9.04 28.54
C LEU A 15 22.34 7.70 29.25
N THR A 16 22.19 7.67 30.57
CA THR A 16 22.45 6.46 31.36
C THR A 16 21.14 5.97 31.98
N ALA A 17 20.83 4.68 31.83
CA ALA A 17 19.71 4.06 32.51
C ALA A 17 19.93 4.01 34.04
N ARG A 18 18.88 4.26 34.82
CA ARG A 18 18.91 4.12 36.28
C ARG A 18 18.92 2.65 36.66
N VAL A 19 19.73 2.30 37.64
CA VAL A 19 19.80 0.96 38.23
C VAL A 19 18.99 0.95 39.53
N GLY A 20 17.96 0.11 39.57
CA GLY A 20 17.13 -0.13 40.74
C GLY A 20 17.79 -1.05 41.78
N PRO A 21 17.23 -1.15 43.00
CA PRO A 21 17.76 -1.99 44.07
C PRO A 21 17.80 -3.49 43.74
N ASP A 22 16.93 -3.92 42.82
CA ASP A 22 16.76 -5.28 42.31
C ASP A 22 17.55 -5.51 41.01
N ALA A 23 18.50 -4.63 40.68
CA ALA A 23 19.21 -4.58 39.40
C ALA A 23 18.29 -4.38 38.18
N SER A 24 17.05 -3.93 38.37
CA SER A 24 16.20 -3.48 37.26
C SER A 24 16.79 -2.22 36.62
N LEU A 25 16.65 -2.10 35.30
CA LEU A 25 17.00 -0.88 34.59
C LEU A 25 15.74 -0.06 34.33
N SER A 26 15.86 1.26 34.38
CA SER A 26 14.77 2.14 33.96
C SER A 26 15.27 3.42 33.31
N PHE A 27 14.47 3.96 32.41
CA PHE A 27 14.73 5.23 31.75
C PHE A 27 13.41 5.97 31.56
N THR A 28 13.34 7.19 32.06
CA THR A 28 12.10 8.00 32.08
C THR A 28 12.26 9.21 31.17
N VAL A 29 11.43 9.28 30.15
CA VAL A 29 11.32 10.41 29.22
C VAL A 29 10.09 11.23 29.55
N LEU A 30 10.26 12.55 29.67
CA LEU A 30 9.16 13.50 29.75
C LEU A 30 8.97 14.15 28.38
N GLN A 31 7.87 13.81 27.71
CA GLN A 31 7.43 14.43 26.46
C GLN A 31 6.70 15.75 26.76
N ILE A 32 7.15 16.83 26.12
CA ILE A 32 6.58 18.17 26.23
C ILE A 32 6.13 18.63 24.83
N PRO A 33 4.82 18.57 24.54
CA PRO A 33 4.27 18.97 23.25
C PRO A 33 3.82 20.45 23.23
N ASP A 34 3.99 21.11 22.07
CA ASP A 34 3.27 22.32 21.66
C ASP A 34 3.27 23.45 22.72
N VAL A 35 4.44 24.01 23.00
CA VAL A 35 4.58 25.07 24.03
C VAL A 35 4.42 26.48 23.48
N HIS A 36 4.74 26.73 22.21
CA HIS A 36 4.57 28.02 21.52
C HIS A 36 5.08 29.25 22.30
N PHE A 37 6.32 29.22 22.78
CA PHE A 37 6.94 30.40 23.39
C PHE A 37 7.16 31.52 22.37
N THR A 38 6.86 32.74 22.79
CA THR A 38 7.23 34.01 22.15
C THR A 38 8.48 34.62 22.79
N GLY A 39 8.85 34.15 23.99
CA GLY A 39 10.00 34.67 24.74
C GLY A 39 9.65 35.91 25.59
N ASP A 40 8.37 36.16 25.84
CA ASP A 40 7.89 37.19 26.77
C ASP A 40 7.11 36.53 27.90
N ALA A 41 7.71 36.48 29.09
CA ALA A 41 7.11 35.90 30.28
C ALA A 41 5.74 36.51 30.65
N SER A 42 5.46 37.75 30.23
CA SER A 42 4.20 38.44 30.46
C SER A 42 3.15 38.19 29.37
N TYR A 43 3.51 37.49 28.29
CA TYR A 43 2.63 37.22 27.17
C TYR A 43 1.42 36.41 27.63
N ALA A 44 0.23 36.98 27.45
CA ALA A 44 -1.02 36.38 27.87
C ALA A 44 -1.39 35.18 26.98
N CYS A 45 -2.05 34.20 27.58
CA CYS A 45 -2.62 33.10 26.82
C CYS A 45 -3.61 33.57 25.77
N ARG A 46 -3.56 32.95 24.59
CA ARG A 46 -4.57 33.03 23.56
C ARG A 46 -5.92 32.57 24.10
N ASP A 47 -5.92 31.39 24.72
CA ASP A 47 -7.12 30.76 25.27
C ASP A 47 -6.99 30.63 26.79
N VAL A 48 -7.66 31.53 27.52
CA VAL A 48 -7.64 31.60 28.98
C VAL A 48 -8.43 30.43 29.57
N PRO A 49 -7.84 29.61 30.44
CA PRO A 49 -8.51 28.48 31.03
C PRO A 49 -9.70 28.88 31.92
N ALA A 50 -10.79 28.13 31.83
CA ALA A 50 -12.03 28.42 32.55
C ALA A 50 -11.92 28.28 34.08
N HIS A 51 -10.85 27.66 34.60
CA HIS A 51 -10.61 27.49 36.04
C HIS A 51 -10.07 28.74 36.75
N GLY A 52 -9.81 29.83 36.02
CA GLY A 52 -9.54 31.16 36.60
C GLY A 52 -8.09 31.41 37.04
N ASP A 53 -7.17 30.50 36.72
CA ASP A 53 -5.75 30.66 37.02
C ASP A 53 -5.11 31.75 36.13
N PRO A 54 -4.10 32.48 36.65
CA PRO A 54 -3.28 33.36 35.82
C PRO A 54 -2.71 32.60 34.63
N CYS A 55 -2.79 33.21 33.44
CA CYS A 55 -2.45 32.53 32.20
C CYS A 55 -1.47 33.39 31.38
N THR A 56 -0.18 33.19 31.62
CA THR A 56 0.92 33.76 30.82
C THR A 56 2.03 32.74 30.56
N GLU A 57 3.04 33.10 29.76
CA GLU A 57 4.26 32.28 29.60
C GLU A 57 5.04 32.05 30.90
N ALA A 58 4.94 32.96 31.87
CA ALA A 58 5.50 32.73 33.20
C ALA A 58 4.82 31.54 33.89
N ASN A 59 3.50 31.39 33.71
CA ASN A 59 2.77 30.23 34.22
C ASN A 59 3.18 28.94 33.50
N MET A 60 3.39 28.98 32.18
CA MET A 60 3.98 27.84 31.47
C MET A 60 5.37 27.48 32.03
N THR A 61 6.25 28.47 32.19
CA THR A 61 7.60 28.24 32.72
C THR A 61 7.56 27.62 34.11
N ALA A 62 6.63 28.08 34.98
CA ALA A 62 6.42 27.52 36.31
C ALA A 62 5.89 26.08 36.22
N PHE A 63 4.90 25.82 35.38
CA PHE A 63 4.35 24.47 35.14
C PHE A 63 5.44 23.50 34.67
N LEU A 64 6.25 23.88 33.67
CA LEU A 64 7.34 23.03 33.17
C LEU A 64 8.39 22.76 34.26
N THR A 65 8.70 23.77 35.09
CA THR A 65 9.63 23.64 36.22
C THR A 65 9.10 22.65 37.27
N GLU A 66 7.83 22.77 37.64
CA GLU A 66 7.16 21.87 38.59
C GLU A 66 7.10 20.45 38.03
N LEU A 67 6.76 20.30 36.76
CA LEU A 67 6.66 19.02 36.08
C LEU A 67 8.00 18.28 36.05
N VAL A 68 9.11 18.98 35.77
CA VAL A 68 10.46 18.40 35.84
C VAL A 68 10.81 17.96 37.25
N ALA A 69 10.53 18.80 38.25
CA ALA A 69 10.80 18.46 39.64
C ALA A 69 9.98 17.23 40.09
N HIS A 70 8.70 17.18 39.72
CA HIS A 70 7.79 16.10 40.10
C HIS A 70 8.12 14.78 39.39
N VAL A 71 8.33 14.81 38.07
CA VAL A 71 8.60 13.61 37.28
C VAL A 71 10.03 13.11 37.49
N SER A 72 10.98 14.03 37.74
CA SER A 72 12.41 13.75 37.80
C SER A 72 12.88 12.89 36.60
N PRO A 73 12.69 13.36 35.34
CA PRO A 73 12.99 12.57 34.15
C PRO A 73 14.50 12.42 33.91
N ASP A 74 14.86 11.39 33.16
CA ASP A 74 16.23 11.17 32.65
C ASP A 74 16.50 11.98 31.37
N LEU A 75 15.46 12.19 30.58
CA LEU A 75 15.48 13.00 29.36
C LEU A 75 14.15 13.75 29.22
N VAL A 76 14.21 15.01 28.82
CA VAL A 76 13.06 15.77 28.32
C VAL A 76 13.07 15.78 26.81
N VAL A 77 11.94 15.52 26.17
CA VAL A 77 11.80 15.56 24.71
C VAL A 77 10.68 16.52 24.31
N PHE A 78 11.01 17.54 23.53
CA PHE A 78 10.01 18.38 22.90
C PHE A 78 9.57 17.81 21.55
N THR A 79 8.26 17.74 21.31
CA THR A 79 7.67 17.14 20.08
C THR A 79 7.13 18.18 19.11
N GLY A 80 7.96 19.20 18.83
CA GLY A 80 7.65 20.32 17.93
C GLY A 80 6.90 21.49 18.58
N ASP A 81 6.83 22.58 17.81
CA ASP A 81 6.17 23.85 18.14
C ASP A 81 6.58 24.42 19.50
N GLN A 82 7.90 24.54 19.69
CA GLN A 82 8.46 25.18 20.88
C GLN A 82 8.46 26.70 20.78
N VAL A 83 8.68 27.24 19.58
CA VAL A 83 8.70 28.68 19.30
C VAL A 83 7.53 29.03 18.38
N GLU A 84 6.85 30.13 18.67
CA GLU A 84 5.79 30.66 17.79
C GLU A 84 6.36 31.68 16.81
N ASN A 85 6.73 31.24 15.60
CA ASN A 85 7.27 32.12 14.56
C ASN A 85 6.34 32.35 13.36
N THR A 86 5.13 31.78 13.37
CA THR A 86 4.19 31.92 12.23
C THR A 86 3.16 33.01 12.47
N GLN A 87 2.71 33.17 13.71
CA GLN A 87 1.72 34.17 14.10
C GLN A 87 2.36 35.45 14.65
N LEU A 88 3.63 35.37 15.06
CA LEU A 88 4.44 36.48 15.51
C LEU A 88 5.75 36.48 14.73
N SER A 89 6.12 37.65 14.21
CA SER A 89 7.40 37.81 13.54
C SER A 89 8.44 38.15 14.60
N HIS A 90 9.35 37.23 14.88
CA HIS A 90 10.51 37.45 15.72
C HIS A 90 11.73 37.84 14.89
N ASP A 91 12.56 38.75 15.38
CA ASP A 91 13.95 38.86 14.92
C ASP A 91 14.83 37.72 15.48
N VAL A 92 16.09 37.66 15.05
CA VAL A 92 17.01 36.58 15.45
C VAL A 92 17.24 36.54 16.97
N ASP A 93 17.26 37.68 17.64
CA ASP A 93 17.49 37.75 19.09
C ASP A 93 16.23 37.36 19.86
N GLU A 94 15.04 37.69 19.34
CA GLU A 94 13.76 37.26 19.87
C GLU A 94 13.57 35.73 19.72
N VAL A 95 13.94 35.13 18.58
CA VAL A 95 13.93 33.67 18.41
C VAL A 95 14.84 33.00 19.43
N LYS A 96 16.07 33.50 19.63
CA LYS A 96 16.99 32.97 20.65
C LYS A 96 16.44 33.14 22.06
N LYS A 97 15.77 34.25 22.35
CA LYS A 97 15.14 34.50 23.64
C LYS A 97 13.98 33.54 23.92
N ALA A 98 13.19 33.20 22.90
CA ALA A 98 12.16 32.17 22.99
C ALA A 98 12.79 30.79 23.25
N ILE A 99 13.87 30.45 22.52
CA ILE A 99 14.64 29.21 22.72
C ILE A 99 15.18 29.11 24.15
N ASP A 100 15.84 30.17 24.62
CA ASP A 100 16.37 30.24 25.98
C ASP A 100 15.24 30.12 27.02
N SER A 101 14.04 30.63 26.72
CA SER A 101 12.90 30.60 27.65
C SER A 101 12.35 29.19 27.83
N TYR A 102 12.15 28.43 26.75
CA TYR A 102 11.73 27.04 26.90
C TYR A 102 12.86 26.16 27.44
N ALA A 103 14.14 26.43 27.16
CA ALA A 103 15.24 25.60 27.67
C ALA A 103 15.54 25.83 29.16
N ARG A 104 15.23 27.03 29.69
CA ARG A 104 15.61 27.49 31.03
C ARG A 104 15.22 26.53 32.17
N PRO A 105 14.00 25.99 32.27
CA PRO A 105 13.62 25.07 33.35
C PRO A 105 14.54 23.85 33.44
N PHE A 106 14.93 23.31 32.29
CA PHE A 106 15.70 22.07 32.17
C PHE A 106 17.18 22.31 32.42
N ILE A 107 17.71 23.44 31.92
CA ILE A 107 19.08 23.88 32.23
C ILE A 107 19.23 24.14 33.73
N ALA A 108 18.26 24.82 34.35
CA ALA A 108 18.28 25.09 35.79
C ALA A 108 18.21 23.80 36.62
N ALA A 109 17.43 22.80 36.17
CA ALA A 109 17.34 21.49 36.79
C ALA A 109 18.52 20.55 36.45
N SER A 110 19.45 20.96 35.58
CA SER A 110 20.53 20.12 35.03
C SER A 110 20.03 18.81 34.39
N VAL A 111 18.86 18.87 33.75
CA VAL A 111 18.22 17.73 33.08
C VAL A 111 18.56 17.77 31.59
N GLN A 112 18.89 16.61 31.03
CA GLN A 112 19.18 16.48 29.61
C GLN A 112 17.91 16.65 28.79
N TRP A 113 18.00 17.29 27.63
CA TRP A 113 16.82 17.54 26.78
C TRP A 113 17.13 17.46 25.29
N ALA A 114 16.13 17.09 24.50
CA ALA A 114 16.19 16.92 23.05
C ALA A 114 14.89 17.43 22.41
N MET A 115 14.88 17.65 21.09
CA MET A 115 13.69 18.16 20.39
C MET A 115 13.59 17.67 18.94
N VAL A 116 12.37 17.64 18.43
CA VAL A 116 12.06 17.72 16.99
C VAL A 116 11.39 19.05 16.69
N PHE A 117 11.50 19.52 15.46
CA PHE A 117 10.78 20.70 14.99
C PHE A 117 9.32 20.40 14.68
N GLY A 118 8.49 21.41 14.86
CA GLY A 118 7.14 21.52 14.33
C GLY A 118 7.00 22.61 13.28
N ASN A 119 5.77 22.80 12.81
CA ASN A 119 5.47 23.73 11.72
C ASN A 119 5.48 25.21 12.16
N HIS A 120 5.45 25.51 13.46
CA HIS A 120 5.53 26.87 13.99
C HIS A 120 6.94 27.36 14.29
N ASP A 121 7.92 26.46 14.40
CA ASP A 121 9.25 26.78 14.91
C ASP A 121 10.10 27.62 13.95
N GLU A 122 10.02 27.39 12.63
CA GLU A 122 10.84 28.15 11.67
C GLU A 122 10.14 29.44 11.27
N GLY A 123 10.86 30.56 11.42
CA GLY A 123 10.41 31.89 11.01
C GLY A 123 11.19 32.45 9.83
N PRO A 124 10.84 33.66 9.36
CA PRO A 124 11.54 34.31 8.25
C PRO A 124 12.97 34.76 8.57
N THR A 125 13.35 34.81 9.85
CA THR A 125 14.59 35.45 10.33
C THR A 125 15.70 34.48 10.73
N MET A 126 15.37 33.23 11.06
CA MET A 126 16.33 32.21 11.48
C MET A 126 15.89 30.84 10.96
N SER A 127 16.74 30.19 10.16
CA SER A 127 16.45 28.88 9.59
C SER A 127 16.53 27.76 10.62
N ARG A 128 15.85 26.62 10.39
CA ARG A 128 15.95 25.40 11.23
C ARG A 128 17.40 24.98 11.48
N ARG A 129 18.27 25.10 10.47
CA ARG A 129 19.70 24.79 10.58
C ARG A 129 20.44 25.72 11.55
N GLU A 130 20.17 27.02 11.47
CA GLU A 130 20.75 28.00 12.40
C GLU A 130 20.20 27.81 13.81
N MET A 131 18.90 27.55 13.93
CA MET A 131 18.25 27.22 15.21
C MET A 131 18.89 25.98 15.84
N LEU A 132 19.09 24.90 15.09
CA LEU A 132 19.75 23.68 15.59
C LEU A 132 21.18 23.94 16.06
N ALA A 133 21.95 24.75 15.35
CA ALA A 133 23.31 25.10 15.76
C ALA A 133 23.30 25.82 17.14
N TYR A 134 22.34 26.71 17.36
CA TYR A 134 22.16 27.38 18.64
C TYR A 134 21.64 26.42 19.73
N ILE A 135 20.58 25.68 19.45
CA ILE A 135 19.95 24.70 20.36
C ILE A 135 20.96 23.64 20.81
N ALA A 136 21.78 23.11 19.91
CA ALA A 136 22.80 22.11 20.23
C ALA A 136 23.94 22.68 21.08
N SER A 137 24.15 24.01 21.07
CA SER A 137 25.16 24.68 21.88
C SER A 137 24.73 24.92 23.33
N LEU A 138 23.42 24.82 23.61
CA LEU A 138 22.88 25.08 24.94
C LEU A 138 23.22 23.96 25.94
N PRO A 139 23.41 24.29 27.23
CA PRO A 139 23.69 23.29 28.26
C PRO A 139 22.66 22.16 28.30
N PHE A 140 23.15 20.94 28.50
CA PHE A 140 22.36 19.71 28.62
C PHE A 140 21.53 19.33 27.37
N SER A 141 21.65 20.09 26.28
CA SER A 141 21.04 19.73 25.01
C SER A 141 21.66 18.43 24.46
N ARG A 142 20.80 17.61 23.87
CA ARG A 142 21.12 16.36 23.16
C ARG A 142 20.54 16.38 21.74
N THR A 143 20.04 17.51 21.29
CA THR A 143 19.57 17.71 19.92
C THR A 143 20.75 17.68 18.96
N ILE A 144 20.63 16.90 17.90
CA ILE A 144 21.69 16.73 16.90
C ILE A 144 21.16 17.23 15.55
N HIS A 145 22.01 17.86 14.75
CA HIS A 145 21.63 18.33 13.42
C HIS A 145 21.12 17.21 12.51
N GLY A 146 21.72 16.03 12.61
CA GLY A 146 21.51 14.91 11.68
C GLY A 146 22.39 15.02 10.43
N PRO A 147 22.43 13.98 9.59
CA PRO A 147 23.26 13.96 8.39
C PRO A 147 22.79 14.99 7.35
N GLU A 148 23.72 15.72 6.73
CA GLU A 148 23.41 16.71 5.68
C GLU A 148 22.79 16.10 4.41
N THR A 149 22.96 14.79 4.21
CA THR A 149 22.43 14.05 3.06
C THR A 149 20.99 13.58 3.25
N VAL A 150 20.39 13.82 4.42
CA VAL A 150 19.02 13.42 4.75
C VAL A 150 18.14 14.67 4.74
N ASP A 151 17.01 14.62 4.06
CA ASP A 151 16.08 15.74 4.01
C ASP A 151 15.54 16.11 5.41
N GLY A 152 15.21 17.38 5.59
CA GLY A 152 14.78 17.91 6.88
C GLY A 152 15.95 18.28 7.80
N SER A 153 15.66 18.63 9.03
CA SER A 153 16.63 19.11 10.02
C SER A 153 16.31 18.49 11.38
N GLY A 154 17.30 17.85 12.02
CA GLY A 154 17.07 17.16 13.29
C GLY A 154 16.61 15.71 13.15
N ASN A 155 17.05 15.00 12.11
CA ASN A 155 16.89 13.55 12.00
C ASN A 155 18.06 12.83 12.70
N TYR A 156 17.82 12.19 13.84
CA TYR A 156 18.88 11.53 14.63
C TYR A 156 18.33 10.44 15.56
N HIS A 157 19.21 9.82 16.34
CA HIS A 157 18.84 8.93 17.44
C HIS A 157 19.68 9.22 18.68
N LEU A 158 19.15 8.83 19.84
CA LEU A 158 19.85 8.82 21.11
C LEU A 158 19.65 7.47 21.78
N ASP A 159 20.71 6.95 22.39
CA ASP A 159 20.68 5.69 23.14
C ASP A 159 20.82 5.98 24.63
N ALA A 160 19.89 5.45 25.42
CA ALA A 160 20.12 5.24 26.84
C ALA A 160 21.01 4.01 27.02
N GLN A 161 22.04 4.14 27.85
CA GLN A 161 23.10 3.18 27.99
C GLN A 161 23.20 2.64 29.42
N HIS A 162 23.65 1.39 29.52
CA HIS A 162 24.13 0.78 30.75
C HIS A 162 25.41 0.03 30.43
N ASP A 163 26.46 0.21 31.25
CA ASP A 163 27.79 -0.38 31.01
C ASP A 163 28.33 -0.17 29.57
N ALA A 164 28.17 1.07 29.07
CA ALA A 164 28.57 1.48 27.72
C ALA A 164 27.89 0.71 26.57
N ARG A 165 26.76 0.04 26.83
CA ARG A 165 25.90 -0.59 25.82
C ARG A 165 24.56 0.09 25.76
N ALA A 166 23.99 0.23 24.56
CA ALA A 166 22.62 0.69 24.40
C ALA A 166 21.66 -0.32 25.04
N VAL A 167 20.65 0.19 25.75
CA VAL A 167 19.57 -0.62 26.35
C VAL A 167 18.19 -0.12 25.96
N PHE A 168 18.06 1.14 25.57
CA PHE A 168 16.82 1.74 25.08
C PHE A 168 17.13 2.84 24.07
N ARG A 169 16.42 2.87 22.95
CA ARG A 169 16.69 3.81 21.84
C ARG A 169 15.54 4.77 21.60
N MET A 170 15.88 6.00 21.23
CA MET A 170 14.94 7.04 20.86
C MET A 170 15.33 7.61 19.50
N TYR A 171 14.43 7.51 18.53
CA TYR A 171 14.55 8.11 17.20
C TYR A 171 13.86 9.47 17.17
N PHE A 172 14.41 10.41 16.40
CA PHE A 172 13.90 11.76 16.22
C PHE A 172 13.81 12.02 14.72
N ILE A 173 12.62 12.40 14.23
CA ILE A 173 12.37 12.67 12.81
C ILE A 173 11.73 14.03 12.61
N ASP A 174 12.23 14.75 11.61
CA ASP A 174 11.61 15.98 11.14
C ASP A 174 10.45 15.67 10.20
N THR A 175 9.22 15.97 10.64
CA THR A 175 8.01 15.79 9.81
C THR A 175 7.74 17.00 8.90
N GLY A 176 8.65 17.97 8.81
CA GLY A 176 8.50 19.14 7.96
C GLY A 176 7.47 20.15 8.48
N VAL A 177 6.89 20.93 7.57
CA VAL A 177 5.83 21.92 7.87
C VAL A 177 4.43 21.39 7.56
N ASP A 178 4.34 20.29 6.79
CA ASP A 178 3.12 19.72 6.24
C ASP A 178 2.97 18.22 6.55
N GLY A 179 3.88 17.64 7.33
CA GLY A 179 3.92 16.24 7.67
C GLY A 179 4.57 15.34 6.60
N THR A 180 5.18 15.93 5.57
CA THR A 180 5.84 15.17 4.51
C THR A 180 7.19 14.61 4.98
N VAL A 181 7.24 13.29 5.19
CA VAL A 181 8.48 12.53 5.35
C VAL A 181 9.00 12.06 3.99
N ARG A 182 10.29 12.27 3.74
CA ARG A 182 10.92 12.04 2.43
C ARG A 182 11.66 10.70 2.33
N PRO A 183 11.88 10.16 1.11
CA PRO A 183 12.56 8.88 0.91
C PRO A 183 13.95 8.76 1.57
N SER A 184 14.70 9.86 1.65
CA SER A 184 16.01 9.90 2.32
C SER A 184 15.89 9.64 3.82
N GLN A 185 14.86 10.18 4.49
CA GLN A 185 14.58 9.98 5.91
C GLN A 185 14.15 8.52 6.19
N HIS A 186 13.30 7.94 5.33
CA HIS A 186 12.94 6.52 5.41
C HIS A 186 14.16 5.60 5.29
N SER A 187 15.05 5.91 4.34
CA SER A 187 16.27 5.15 4.10
C SER A 187 17.23 5.29 5.29
N TYR A 188 17.40 6.51 5.82
CA TYR A 188 18.22 6.78 6.99
C TYR A 188 17.77 5.99 8.22
N LEU A 189 16.48 6.03 8.56
CA LEU A 189 15.93 5.29 9.70
C LEU A 189 16.15 3.78 9.58
N ARG A 190 15.87 3.19 8.41
CA ARG A 190 16.08 1.76 8.17
C ARG A 190 17.55 1.38 8.23
N SER A 191 18.44 2.18 7.63
CA SER A 191 19.89 1.95 7.68
C SER A 191 20.41 2.00 9.11
N LEU A 192 19.90 2.93 9.92
CA LEU A 192 20.30 3.10 11.30
C LEU A 192 19.84 1.94 12.21
N ALA A 193 18.58 1.50 12.07
CA ALA A 193 18.08 0.30 12.73
C ALA A 193 18.87 -0.95 12.30
N ALA A 194 19.15 -1.10 11.00
CA ALA A 194 19.95 -2.22 10.50
C ALA A 194 21.40 -2.20 11.03
N SER A 195 22.03 -1.03 11.15
CA SER A 195 23.41 -0.92 11.66
C SER A 195 23.58 -1.26 13.14
N THR A 196 22.48 -1.43 13.86
CA THR A 196 22.44 -1.66 15.30
C THR A 196 21.59 -2.88 15.67
N ALA A 197 21.26 -3.71 14.68
CA ALA A 197 20.41 -4.88 14.84
C ALA A 197 21.00 -5.95 15.79
N ASP A 198 22.32 -5.91 16.00
CA ASP A 198 23.06 -6.77 16.94
C ASP A 198 22.79 -6.44 18.41
N GLN A 199 22.30 -5.23 18.71
CA GLN A 199 22.06 -4.77 20.07
C GLN A 199 20.69 -5.18 20.62
N THR A 200 19.71 -5.47 19.75
CA THR A 200 18.35 -5.90 20.10
C THR A 200 17.70 -5.05 21.22
N VAL A 201 17.69 -3.73 21.06
CA VAL A 201 17.11 -2.79 22.04
C VAL A 201 15.71 -2.35 21.62
N PRO A 202 14.73 -2.22 22.55
CA PRO A 202 13.46 -1.59 22.22
C PRO A 202 13.66 -0.11 21.92
N ALA A 203 12.93 0.40 20.94
CA ALA A 203 13.00 1.79 20.53
C ALA A 203 11.64 2.50 20.57
N ILE A 204 11.68 3.83 20.68
CA ILE A 204 10.54 4.72 20.43
C ILE A 204 10.93 5.80 19.42
N LEU A 205 9.95 6.43 18.78
CA LEU A 205 10.17 7.48 17.78
C LEU A 205 9.39 8.75 18.13
N PHE A 206 10.03 9.90 17.98
CA PHE A 206 9.44 11.23 18.18
C PHE A 206 9.33 11.96 16.85
N GLY A 207 8.15 12.52 16.58
CA GLY A 207 7.88 13.45 15.47
C GLY A 207 6.94 14.56 15.95
N HIS A 208 6.57 15.48 15.07
CA HIS A 208 5.62 16.54 15.42
C HIS A 208 4.24 16.32 14.79
N ILE A 209 4.16 16.31 13.46
CA ILE A 209 2.88 16.17 12.74
C ILE A 209 2.49 14.69 12.72
N PRO A 210 1.25 14.33 13.10
CA PRO A 210 0.79 12.96 13.07
C PRO A 210 0.77 12.40 11.64
N ILE A 211 1.05 11.11 11.52
CA ILE A 211 0.83 10.35 10.29
C ILE A 211 -0.65 9.97 10.15
N PRO A 212 -1.15 9.65 8.93
CA PRO A 212 -2.56 9.34 8.72
C PRO A 212 -3.14 8.28 9.66
N GLU A 213 -2.32 7.33 10.11
CA GLU A 213 -2.74 6.21 10.96
C GLU A 213 -3.07 6.60 12.41
N TYR A 214 -2.81 7.85 12.81
CA TYR A 214 -3.33 8.41 14.06
C TYR A 214 -4.85 8.58 14.03
N ASP A 215 -5.48 8.73 12.85
CA ASP A 215 -6.92 8.91 12.78
C ASP A 215 -7.66 7.64 13.27
N LEU A 216 -8.74 7.90 14.02
CA LEU A 216 -9.54 6.86 14.63
C LEU A 216 -10.60 6.38 13.64
N GLN A 217 -10.69 5.07 13.50
CA GLN A 217 -11.70 4.42 12.67
C GLN A 217 -13.08 4.53 13.35
N ALA A 218 -14.16 4.41 12.59
CA ALA A 218 -15.53 4.59 13.10
C ALA A 218 -15.91 3.63 14.25
N ASN A 219 -15.24 2.48 14.35
CA ASN A 219 -15.41 1.49 15.42
C ASN A 219 -14.51 1.75 16.66
N GLU A 220 -13.61 2.74 16.61
CA GLU A 220 -12.72 3.15 17.69
C GLU A 220 -13.28 4.36 18.48
N SER A 221 -14.59 4.61 18.38
CA SER A 221 -15.29 5.69 19.08
C SER A 221 -15.17 5.61 20.61
N SER A 222 -14.81 4.45 21.14
CA SER A 222 -14.46 4.22 22.55
C SER A 222 -12.98 3.87 22.67
N LEU A 223 -12.16 4.90 22.82
CA LEU A 223 -10.72 4.75 23.10
C LEU A 223 -10.51 3.98 24.41
N VAL A 224 -9.55 3.06 24.40
CA VAL A 224 -9.14 2.32 25.60
C VAL A 224 -8.44 3.25 26.60
N TRP A 225 -7.71 4.26 26.09
CA TRP A 225 -6.97 5.20 26.90
C TRP A 225 -6.80 6.55 26.17
N GLY A 226 -6.94 7.65 26.92
CA GLY A 226 -6.94 9.03 26.42
C GLY A 226 -8.22 9.44 25.68
N LYS A 227 -8.20 10.62 25.07
CA LYS A 227 -9.34 11.27 24.41
C LYS A 227 -8.92 11.90 23.09
N LYS A 228 -9.74 11.70 22.06
CA LYS A 228 -9.72 12.51 20.83
C LYS A 228 -10.50 13.80 21.10
N GLY A 229 -9.79 14.90 21.28
CA GLY A 229 -10.38 16.21 21.58
C GLY A 229 -10.67 17.04 20.32
N GLU A 230 -9.99 16.74 19.21
CA GLU A 230 -10.18 17.43 17.94
C GLU A 230 -10.02 16.49 16.73
N VAL A 231 -10.27 17.03 15.54
CA VAL A 231 -10.02 16.30 14.29
C VAL A 231 -8.52 16.14 14.13
N VAL A 232 -8.08 14.96 13.69
CA VAL A 232 -6.65 14.70 13.48
C VAL A 232 -6.16 15.46 12.26
N SER A 233 -5.13 16.29 12.44
CA SER A 233 -4.49 17.06 11.36
C SER A 233 -3.20 16.38 10.92
N TYR A 234 -3.33 15.32 10.12
CA TYR A 234 -2.18 14.52 9.67
C TYR A 234 -1.54 15.05 8.38
N GLY A 235 -0.27 14.69 8.18
CA GLY A 235 0.45 14.88 6.92
C GLY A 235 0.09 13.88 5.81
N PRO A 236 0.61 14.04 4.59
CA PRO A 236 0.34 13.08 3.51
C PRO A 236 0.81 11.67 3.87
N GLN A 237 0.21 10.65 3.25
CA GLN A 237 0.64 9.27 3.45
C GLN A 237 2.03 9.06 2.83
N THR A 238 3.04 8.95 3.69
CA THR A 238 4.46 8.82 3.33
C THR A 238 5.02 7.42 3.53
N GLY A 239 4.33 6.54 4.26
CA GLY A 239 4.78 5.19 4.60
C GLY A 239 5.70 5.13 5.84
N LEU A 240 5.62 6.12 6.74
CA LEU A 240 6.45 6.15 7.95
C LEU A 240 6.08 5.02 8.93
N LEU A 241 4.79 4.66 9.05
CA LEU A 241 4.39 3.50 9.85
C LEU A 241 5.04 2.22 9.35
N ASP A 242 4.95 1.96 8.04
CA ASP A 242 5.57 0.77 7.43
C ASP A 242 7.10 0.77 7.61
N THR A 243 7.71 1.95 7.63
CA THR A 243 9.15 2.10 7.91
C THR A 243 9.48 1.68 9.33
N MET A 244 8.72 2.15 10.33
CA MET A 244 8.91 1.75 11.72
C MET A 244 8.65 0.25 11.92
N VAL A 245 7.63 -0.30 11.24
CA VAL A 245 7.34 -1.75 11.26
C VAL A 245 8.50 -2.55 10.66
N GLN A 246 9.12 -2.08 9.57
CA GLN A 246 10.30 -2.70 8.95
C GLN A 246 11.55 -2.61 9.83
N MET A 247 11.73 -1.53 10.59
CA MET A 247 12.84 -1.40 11.54
C MET A 247 12.75 -2.45 12.66
N GLY A 248 11.52 -2.77 13.09
CA GLY A 248 11.23 -3.89 14.00
C GLY A 248 11.58 -3.64 15.47
N ASP A 249 12.41 -2.65 15.77
CA ASP A 249 12.81 -2.22 17.11
C ASP A 249 11.86 -1.17 17.71
N VAL A 250 11.24 -0.30 16.88
CA VAL A 250 10.28 0.73 17.31
C VAL A 250 8.98 0.12 17.84
N LYS A 251 8.62 0.46 19.08
CA LYS A 251 7.40 -0.02 19.78
C LYS A 251 6.33 1.05 19.94
N ALA A 252 6.72 2.33 19.93
CA ALA A 252 5.79 3.44 20.01
C ALA A 252 6.32 4.68 19.27
N MET A 253 5.41 5.48 18.73
CA MET A 253 5.65 6.81 18.18
C MET A 253 4.91 7.86 19.00
N PHE A 254 5.53 9.01 19.23
CA PHE A 254 4.97 10.12 20.00
C PHE A 254 4.98 11.42 19.19
N VAL A 255 3.84 12.13 19.17
CA VAL A 255 3.62 13.36 18.40
C VAL A 255 2.91 14.45 19.21
N GLY A 256 2.90 15.67 18.68
CA GLY A 256 2.16 16.84 19.16
C GLY A 256 1.13 17.29 18.12
N HIS A 257 1.16 18.59 17.77
CA HIS A 257 0.42 19.26 16.68
C HIS A 257 -1.08 19.45 16.91
N ASP A 258 -1.81 18.38 17.28
CA ASP A 258 -3.24 18.46 17.63
C ASP A 258 -3.38 18.60 19.16
N HIS A 259 -3.53 19.83 19.64
CA HIS A 259 -3.35 20.20 21.05
C HIS A 259 -4.36 19.55 22.02
N SER A 260 -5.51 19.14 21.51
CA SER A 260 -6.63 18.57 22.27
C SER A 260 -6.62 17.04 22.25
N ASN A 261 -5.75 16.41 21.46
CA ASN A 261 -5.63 14.96 21.38
C ASN A 261 -4.56 14.46 22.36
N ASN A 262 -4.88 13.43 23.14
CA ASN A 262 -3.94 12.84 24.11
C ASN A 262 -4.05 11.31 24.21
N TYR A 263 -4.62 10.67 23.20
CA TYR A 263 -4.81 9.22 23.16
C TYR A 263 -3.62 8.47 22.59
N CYS A 264 -3.61 7.16 22.82
CA CYS A 264 -2.74 6.22 22.12
C CYS A 264 -3.59 5.25 21.30
N VAL A 265 -3.11 4.88 20.12
CA VAL A 265 -3.79 3.92 19.26
C VAL A 265 -2.79 2.92 18.68
N LEU A 266 -3.13 1.63 18.74
CA LEU A 266 -2.27 0.55 18.27
C LEU A 266 -2.44 0.38 16.75
N ARG A 267 -1.33 0.44 16.01
CA ARG A 267 -1.27 0.21 14.57
C ARG A 267 -0.10 -0.70 14.24
N GLN A 268 -0.37 -1.84 13.60
CA GLN A 268 0.68 -2.77 13.15
C GLN A 268 1.73 -3.14 14.22
N GLY A 269 1.33 -3.23 15.49
CA GLY A 269 2.24 -3.55 16.61
C GLY A 269 3.00 -2.35 17.20
N ILE A 270 2.74 -1.14 16.72
CA ILE A 270 3.33 0.12 17.20
C ILE A 270 2.23 0.98 17.81
N GLN A 271 2.49 1.51 19.00
CA GLN A 271 1.57 2.44 19.66
C GLN A 271 1.82 3.87 19.15
N LEU A 272 0.80 4.49 18.55
CA LEU A 272 0.84 5.87 18.08
C LEU A 272 0.19 6.76 19.15
N CYS A 273 0.95 7.65 19.78
CA CYS A 273 0.54 8.37 20.98
C CYS A 273 0.66 9.89 20.84
N TYR A 274 -0.42 10.62 21.10
CA TYR A 274 -0.38 12.08 21.21
C TYR A 274 0.13 12.53 22.58
N GLY A 275 0.86 13.65 22.61
CA GLY A 275 1.35 14.25 23.84
C GLY A 275 0.33 15.09 24.62
N GLY A 276 -0.72 15.61 23.97
CA GLY A 276 -1.53 16.72 24.49
C GLY A 276 -0.90 18.08 24.15
N CYS A 277 -1.10 19.09 25.00
CA CYS A 277 -0.49 20.42 24.84
C CYS A 277 -0.05 21.00 26.18
N SER A 278 1.22 21.40 26.28
CA SER A 278 1.79 22.04 27.48
C SER A 278 1.74 23.57 27.42
N GLY A 279 1.44 24.15 26.26
CA GLY A 279 1.58 25.57 25.99
C GLY A 279 0.63 26.50 26.73
N TYR A 280 1.18 27.51 27.38
CA TYR A 280 0.49 28.77 27.66
C TYR A 280 0.95 29.82 26.64
N GLY A 281 0.38 31.02 26.64
CA GLY A 281 0.71 32.00 25.61
C GLY A 281 -0.01 31.65 24.31
N ARG A 282 0.71 31.52 23.18
CA ARG A 282 0.06 31.48 21.86
C ARG A 282 -0.49 30.12 21.43
N ALA A 283 -0.15 29.05 22.13
CA ALA A 283 -0.72 27.72 21.90
C ALA A 283 -2.24 27.74 22.03
N TYR A 284 -2.94 27.26 20.99
CA TYR A 284 -4.40 27.16 21.04
C TYR A 284 -4.84 26.03 21.96
N ASN A 285 -5.90 26.21 22.72
CA ASN A 285 -6.42 25.21 23.65
C ASN A 285 -7.92 25.41 23.88
N PRO A 286 -8.73 24.35 24.02
CA PRO A 286 -10.10 24.50 24.50
C PRO A 286 -10.13 25.13 25.91
N GLU A 287 -11.06 26.05 26.18
CA GLU A 287 -11.16 26.75 27.48
C GLU A 287 -11.30 25.77 28.67
N SER A 288 -11.92 24.62 28.45
CA SER A 288 -12.09 23.56 29.45
C SER A 288 -10.90 22.59 29.57
N ALA A 289 -9.91 22.68 28.68
CA ALA A 289 -8.77 21.77 28.64
C ALA A 289 -7.69 22.21 29.63
N TRP A 290 -7.21 21.25 30.40
CA TRP A 290 -6.02 21.41 31.23
C TRP A 290 -4.76 21.27 30.37
N ARG A 291 -3.68 21.95 30.76
CA ARG A 291 -2.39 21.74 30.09
C ARG A 291 -1.78 20.42 30.53
N THR A 292 -1.25 19.68 29.56
CA THR A 292 -0.78 18.33 29.79
C THR A 292 0.58 18.07 29.15
N ALA A 293 1.26 17.07 29.71
CA ALA A 293 2.49 16.52 29.21
C ALA A 293 2.43 15.00 29.39
N ARG A 294 3.30 14.26 28.71
CA ARG A 294 3.29 12.80 28.77
C ARG A 294 4.59 12.28 29.36
N VAL A 295 4.49 11.34 30.29
CA VAL A 295 5.65 10.59 30.76
C VAL A 295 5.68 9.24 30.05
N ILE A 296 6.86 8.85 29.62
CA ILE A 296 7.16 7.58 28.97
C ILE A 296 8.26 6.93 29.79
N GLN A 297 8.04 5.69 30.23
CA GLN A 297 8.99 5.00 31.06
C GLN A 297 9.28 3.62 30.48
N TRP A 298 10.54 3.42 30.10
CA TRP A 298 11.08 2.10 29.83
C TRP A 298 11.60 1.48 31.13
N ARG A 299 11.35 0.19 31.31
CA ARG A 299 11.88 -0.63 32.39
C ARG A 299 12.33 -1.97 31.84
N GLN A 300 13.42 -2.49 32.37
CA GLN A 300 13.86 -3.86 32.11
C GLN A 300 14.04 -4.59 33.43
N MET A 301 13.36 -5.73 33.57
CA MET A 301 13.44 -6.59 34.75
C MET A 301 13.56 -8.04 34.28
N ASN A 302 14.58 -8.76 34.76
CA ASN A 302 14.88 -10.14 34.36
C ASN A 302 15.00 -10.34 32.82
N GLY A 303 15.55 -9.34 32.11
CA GLY A 303 15.69 -9.40 30.64
C GLY A 303 14.40 -9.16 29.85
N MET A 304 13.28 -8.84 30.51
CA MET A 304 12.03 -8.44 29.87
C MET A 304 11.88 -6.92 29.87
N ASP A 305 11.70 -6.33 28.69
CA ASP A 305 11.43 -4.91 28.52
C ASP A 305 9.94 -4.58 28.63
N ALA A 306 9.64 -3.47 29.29
CA ALA A 306 8.31 -2.88 29.34
C ALA A 306 8.38 -1.38 29.08
N ILE A 307 7.42 -0.84 28.32
CA ILE A 307 7.24 0.59 28.09
C ILE A 307 5.87 0.96 28.60
N GLU A 308 5.82 1.87 29.56
CA GLU A 308 4.59 2.43 30.13
C GLU A 308 4.51 3.92 29.82
N THR A 309 3.30 4.46 29.77
CA THR A 309 3.07 5.89 29.63
C THR A 309 1.91 6.36 30.50
N TRP A 310 1.94 7.61 30.92
CA TRP A 310 0.81 8.28 31.55
C TRP A 310 0.84 9.77 31.23
N GLU A 311 -0.31 10.40 31.31
CA GLU A 311 -0.45 11.84 31.16
C GLU A 311 -0.25 12.52 32.53
N GLN A 312 0.43 13.66 32.52
CA GLN A 312 0.55 14.58 33.63
C GLN A 312 -0.27 15.82 33.31
N VAL A 313 -1.19 16.17 34.20
CA VAL A 313 -2.08 17.32 34.04
C VAL A 313 -1.61 18.41 34.99
N HIS A 314 -1.57 19.66 34.54
CA HIS A 314 -1.19 20.78 35.40
C HIS A 314 -2.09 20.82 36.65
N GLY A 315 -1.47 20.82 37.84
CA GLY A 315 -2.16 20.77 39.13
C GLY A 315 -2.66 19.38 39.57
N ASN A 316 -2.54 18.35 38.72
CA ASN A 316 -2.88 16.97 39.08
C ASN A 316 -1.85 15.96 38.52
N TYR A 317 -0.97 15.49 39.41
CA TYR A 317 0.11 14.57 39.06
C TYR A 317 -0.20 13.08 39.35
N THR A 318 -1.47 12.70 39.37
CA THR A 318 -1.85 11.29 39.54
C THR A 318 -1.38 10.43 38.37
N GLN A 319 -0.70 9.32 38.67
CA GLN A 319 -0.17 8.41 37.65
C GLN A 319 -1.22 7.37 37.22
N SER A 320 -1.89 7.62 36.09
CA SER A 320 -2.75 6.61 35.44
C SER A 320 -1.98 5.92 34.32
N LYS A 321 -1.19 4.90 34.70
CA LYS A 321 -0.26 4.21 33.80
C LYS A 321 -0.96 3.32 32.79
N HIS A 322 -0.46 3.36 31.56
CA HIS A 322 -0.86 2.52 30.45
C HIS A 322 0.35 1.81 29.85
N THR A 323 0.29 0.49 29.72
CA THR A 323 1.37 -0.31 29.15
C THR A 323 1.29 -0.30 27.63
N LEU A 324 2.34 0.23 26.99
CA LEU A 324 2.51 0.25 25.53
C LEU A 324 3.20 -1.02 25.02
N TYR A 325 4.14 -1.55 25.82
CA TYR A 325 4.91 -2.75 25.51
C TYR A 325 5.23 -3.51 26.81
N PRO A 326 5.16 -4.86 26.84
CA PRO A 326 4.61 -5.73 25.82
C PRO A 326 3.10 -5.48 25.63
N LEU A 327 2.57 -5.83 24.46
CA LEU A 327 1.14 -5.65 24.19
C LEU A 327 0.29 -6.50 25.15
N PRO A 328 -0.85 -6.00 25.67
CA PRO A 328 -1.68 -6.73 26.62
C PRO A 328 -2.09 -8.11 26.06
N SER A 329 -1.87 -9.18 26.84
CA SER A 329 -2.38 -10.50 26.49
C SER A 329 -3.90 -10.53 26.65
N ARG A 330 -4.64 -10.91 25.59
CA ARG A 330 -6.10 -11.11 25.70
C ARG A 330 -6.34 -12.27 26.66
N SER A 331 -6.85 -11.97 27.86
CA SER A 331 -7.31 -12.98 28.81
C SER A 331 -8.43 -13.80 28.18
N SER A 332 -8.17 -15.09 28.00
CA SER A 332 -9.12 -16.06 27.49
C SER A 332 -10.16 -16.39 28.57
N GLY A 333 -11.41 -16.04 28.30
CA GLY A 333 -12.55 -16.58 29.04
C GLY A 333 -12.58 -18.10 28.88
N ALA A 334 -12.54 -18.80 30.01
CA ALA A 334 -12.53 -20.25 30.07
C ALA A 334 -13.76 -20.87 29.39
N ILE A 335 -13.54 -21.69 28.35
CA ILE A 335 -14.54 -22.63 27.83
C ILE A 335 -14.09 -24.04 28.20
N ARG A 336 -14.91 -24.73 29.00
CA ARG A 336 -14.70 -26.11 29.45
C ARG A 336 -14.73 -27.08 28.26
N ARG A 337 -13.81 -28.05 28.30
CA ARG A 337 -13.73 -29.20 27.39
C ARG A 337 -14.86 -30.20 27.64
N SER A 338 -15.69 -30.43 26.62
CA SER A 338 -16.47 -31.64 26.31
C SER A 338 -17.21 -31.29 25.01
N ASP A 339 -17.08 -31.93 23.85
CA ASP A 339 -16.80 -33.32 23.52
C ASP A 339 -16.07 -33.37 22.18
N ALA A 340 -14.92 -34.03 22.15
CA ALA A 340 -14.24 -34.41 20.91
C ALA A 340 -14.34 -35.93 20.79
N SER A 341 -15.34 -36.41 20.06
CA SER A 341 -15.27 -37.71 19.39
C SER A 341 -16.42 -37.86 18.39
N ARG A 342 -16.07 -38.39 17.22
CA ARG A 342 -16.91 -38.80 16.08
C ARG A 342 -17.15 -37.71 15.02
N LEU A 343 -16.26 -37.64 14.04
CA LEU A 343 -16.43 -38.37 12.78
C LEU A 343 -15.16 -38.18 11.92
N ALA A 344 -14.31 -39.21 11.94
CA ALA A 344 -13.39 -39.49 10.84
C ALA A 344 -14.00 -40.67 10.08
N ALA A 345 -14.21 -40.52 8.77
CA ALA A 345 -14.08 -41.57 7.76
C ALA A 345 -14.57 -41.02 6.42
N PHE A 346 -13.65 -40.58 5.57
CA PHE A 346 -13.41 -41.22 4.27
C PHE A 346 -12.00 -40.85 3.82
N HIS A 347 -11.08 -41.79 4.08
CA HIS A 347 -9.78 -41.92 3.43
C HIS A 347 -9.98 -42.24 1.93
N LEU A 348 -9.03 -42.10 1.00
CA LEU A 348 -7.65 -42.61 0.95
C LEU A 348 -7.03 -41.95 -0.32
N VAL A 349 -5.86 -41.27 -0.25
CA VAL A 349 -4.50 -41.80 -0.59
C VAL A 349 -4.19 -41.75 -2.09
N ALA A 350 -3.01 -41.38 -2.58
CA ALA A 350 -1.73 -40.85 -2.06
C ALA A 350 -0.90 -40.47 -3.32
N LEU A 351 0.19 -39.71 -3.27
CA LEU A 351 1.54 -40.06 -2.76
C LEU A 351 2.47 -38.86 -3.11
N VAL A 352 3.60 -38.53 -2.46
CA VAL A 352 4.15 -38.56 -1.08
C VAL A 352 5.63 -38.15 -1.19
N GLY A 353 6.16 -37.50 -0.14
CA GLY A 353 7.57 -37.60 0.31
C GLY A 353 8.25 -36.24 0.41
N CYS A 354 8.81 -35.76 1.54
CA CYS A 354 9.29 -36.32 2.81
C CYS A 354 9.38 -35.09 3.77
N LEU A 355 9.18 -35.10 5.10
CA LEU A 355 9.70 -35.95 6.17
C LEU A 355 8.97 -35.55 7.48
N THR A 356 8.49 -36.54 8.24
CA THR A 356 8.36 -36.46 9.71
C THR A 356 8.84 -37.79 10.27
N LEU A 357 9.83 -37.76 11.16
CA LEU A 357 10.11 -38.77 12.18
C LEU A 357 10.90 -38.07 13.30
N TYR A 358 10.34 -37.95 14.50
CA TYR A 358 10.74 -38.75 15.67
C TYR A 358 9.97 -38.29 16.93
N GLU A 359 9.33 -39.23 17.63
CA GLU A 359 8.78 -39.08 18.98
C GLU A 359 9.41 -40.16 19.90
N ASP A 360 9.50 -39.81 21.19
CA ASP A 360 9.66 -40.63 22.40
C ASP A 360 11.02 -41.26 22.81
N ALA A 361 11.56 -40.78 23.95
CA ALA A 361 11.66 -41.55 25.22
C ALA A 361 12.54 -40.83 26.29
N LEU A 362 11.96 -40.54 27.47
CA LEU A 362 12.48 -40.77 28.85
C LEU A 362 11.97 -39.74 29.88
N GLN A 363 11.57 -40.29 31.04
CA GLN A 363 10.91 -39.70 32.21
C GLN A 363 11.92 -39.12 33.26
N PRO A 364 11.47 -38.47 34.36
CA PRO A 364 12.02 -37.21 34.91
C PRO A 364 12.93 -37.36 36.14
N VAL A 365 13.88 -36.43 36.38
CA VAL A 365 14.35 -35.94 37.71
C VAL A 365 14.98 -34.53 37.59
N HIS A 366 14.71 -33.73 38.61
CA HIS A 366 14.98 -32.31 38.85
C HIS A 366 16.34 -31.70 38.46
N SER A 367 16.26 -30.57 37.75
CA SER A 367 17.15 -29.41 37.88
C SER A 367 16.30 -28.14 37.69
N THR A 368 16.28 -27.29 38.72
CA THR A 368 15.62 -25.99 38.78
C THR A 368 16.39 -24.96 37.97
N TYR A 369 16.06 -24.78 36.69
CA TYR A 369 16.35 -23.56 35.93
C TYR A 369 15.28 -23.40 34.84
N THR A 370 14.32 -22.51 35.08
CA THR A 370 13.43 -21.97 34.04
C THR A 370 14.26 -21.09 33.12
N LEU A 371 14.88 -21.70 32.11
CA LEU A 371 15.35 -21.01 30.92
C LEU A 371 14.10 -20.51 30.18
N GLU A 372 13.78 -19.23 30.36
CA GLU A 372 12.90 -18.50 29.46
C GLU A 372 13.45 -18.63 28.04
N ARG A 373 12.64 -19.21 27.15
CA ARG A 373 12.96 -19.36 25.72
C ARG A 373 13.11 -17.98 25.10
N ASN A 374 14.36 -17.60 24.87
CA ASN A 374 14.78 -16.54 23.96
C ASN A 374 14.12 -16.64 22.56
N SER A 375 13.69 -15.47 22.06
CA SER A 375 13.90 -14.98 20.69
C SER A 375 13.65 -15.92 19.50
N LEU A 376 12.40 -16.39 19.30
CA LEU A 376 11.81 -16.77 17.99
C LEU A 376 10.31 -17.08 18.20
N HIS A 377 9.46 -16.78 17.20
CA HIS A 377 8.06 -17.25 17.01
C HIS A 377 6.89 -16.37 17.53
N HIS A 378 6.54 -15.32 16.80
CA HIS A 378 5.22 -15.36 16.13
C HIS A 378 5.54 -15.76 14.70
N SER A 379 5.17 -16.98 14.30
CA SER A 379 5.81 -17.59 13.16
C SER A 379 5.52 -16.78 11.89
N ALA A 380 6.59 -16.39 11.18
CA ALA A 380 6.53 -16.01 9.77
C ALA A 380 5.78 -17.07 8.93
N PHE A 381 5.62 -18.26 9.50
CA PHE A 381 4.90 -19.39 8.94
C PHE A 381 3.37 -19.22 8.89
N HIS A 382 2.73 -18.63 9.92
CA HIS A 382 1.27 -18.69 10.05
C HIS A 382 0.64 -17.53 10.86
N LYS A 383 -0.21 -16.73 10.20
CA LYS A 383 -1.09 -15.67 10.76
C LYS A 383 -2.59 -16.04 10.56
N PRO A 384 -3.49 -15.69 11.49
CA PRO A 384 -4.94 -15.85 11.30
C PRO A 384 -5.47 -15.05 10.11
N MET A 385 -6.28 -15.68 9.26
CA MET A 385 -6.87 -15.05 8.07
C MET A 385 -8.24 -14.43 8.37
N VAL A 386 -8.24 -13.13 8.65
CA VAL A 386 -9.44 -12.34 8.92
C VAL A 386 -9.75 -11.40 7.76
N GLY A 387 -11.03 -11.08 7.54
CA GLY A 387 -11.45 -10.21 6.44
C GLY A 387 -10.92 -8.78 6.62
N ARG A 388 -10.40 -8.21 5.53
CA ARG A 388 -9.91 -6.82 5.48
C ARG A 388 -11.07 -5.83 5.46
N ASP A 389 -10.78 -4.59 5.87
CA ASP A 389 -11.72 -3.48 5.76
C ASP A 389 -11.83 -3.05 4.28
N PRO A 390 -13.04 -3.04 3.67
CA PRO A 390 -13.24 -2.58 2.29
C PRO A 390 -12.91 -1.11 2.08
N LYS A 391 -12.81 -0.32 3.16
CA LYS A 391 -12.49 1.11 3.15
C LYS A 391 -11.10 1.42 3.71
N GLU A 392 -10.23 0.41 3.80
CA GLU A 392 -8.84 0.56 4.23
C GLU A 392 -8.11 1.66 3.41
N SER A 393 -7.84 2.81 4.03
CA SER A 393 -7.16 3.91 3.34
C SER A 393 -5.81 3.46 2.79
N ASN A 394 -5.51 3.78 1.52
CA ASN A 394 -4.26 3.45 0.84
C ASN A 394 -3.98 1.96 0.62
N ARG A 395 -5.00 1.07 0.57
CA ARG A 395 -4.77 -0.31 0.10
C ARG A 395 -4.33 -0.31 -1.36
N LYS A 396 -3.05 -0.67 -1.56
CA LYS A 396 -2.42 -0.84 -2.88
C LYS A 396 -2.02 -2.28 -3.14
N SER A 397 -1.85 -2.66 -4.40
CA SER A 397 -1.31 -3.97 -4.81
C SER A 397 0.04 -4.27 -4.14
N THR A 398 0.17 -5.44 -3.51
CA THR A 398 1.40 -5.86 -2.82
C THR A 398 2.45 -6.37 -3.81
N PRO A 399 3.75 -6.39 -3.43
CA PRO A 399 4.79 -6.96 -4.29
C PRO A 399 4.55 -8.42 -4.68
N LEU A 400 3.91 -9.21 -3.80
CA LEU A 400 3.56 -10.61 -4.09
C LEU A 400 2.43 -10.70 -5.13
N GLU A 401 1.41 -9.84 -5.03
CA GLU A 401 0.35 -9.71 -6.03
C GLU A 401 0.93 -9.29 -7.39
N LYS A 402 1.86 -8.33 -7.42
CA LYS A 402 2.57 -7.91 -8.65
C LYS A 402 3.47 -9.00 -9.23
N LEU A 403 4.13 -9.79 -8.37
CA LEU A 403 4.93 -10.94 -8.81
C LEU A 403 4.05 -12.02 -9.44
N PHE A 404 2.85 -12.26 -8.88
CA PHE A 404 1.89 -13.18 -9.49
C PHE A 404 1.46 -12.67 -10.86
N ASP A 405 1.12 -11.38 -10.97
CA ASP A 405 0.73 -10.78 -12.24
C ASP A 405 1.81 -10.81 -13.29
N LEU A 406 3.09 -10.72 -12.91
CA LEU A 406 4.19 -10.85 -13.86
C LEU A 406 4.18 -12.19 -14.61
N THR A 407 3.62 -13.25 -14.01
CA THR A 407 3.47 -14.56 -14.70
C THR A 407 2.45 -14.51 -15.85
N LEU A 408 1.50 -13.55 -15.83
CA LEU A 408 0.56 -13.33 -16.93
C LEU A 408 1.25 -12.88 -18.21
N VAL A 409 2.42 -12.21 -18.13
CA VAL A 409 3.18 -11.84 -19.33
C VAL A 409 3.51 -13.08 -20.17
N VAL A 410 3.95 -14.16 -19.51
CA VAL A 410 4.30 -15.42 -20.19
C VAL A 410 3.05 -16.09 -20.77
N ALA A 411 1.94 -16.07 -20.02
CA ALA A 411 0.67 -16.65 -20.43
C ALA A 411 0.05 -15.92 -21.64
N LEU A 412 0.03 -14.59 -21.61
CA LEU A 412 -0.50 -13.76 -22.70
C LEU A 412 0.35 -13.90 -23.96
N SER A 413 1.67 -13.95 -23.82
CA SER A 413 2.56 -14.20 -24.96
C SER A 413 2.28 -15.56 -25.61
N ALA A 414 1.98 -16.59 -24.82
CA ALA A 414 1.57 -17.90 -25.35
C ALA A 414 0.24 -17.82 -26.12
N VAL A 415 -0.78 -17.16 -25.55
CA VAL A 415 -2.08 -16.96 -26.21
C VAL A 415 -1.93 -16.16 -27.51
N SER A 416 -1.21 -15.04 -27.47
CA SER A 416 -0.93 -14.20 -28.65
C SER A 416 -0.22 -14.98 -29.75
N ASN A 417 0.77 -15.81 -29.40
CA ASN A 417 1.52 -16.59 -30.37
C ASN A 417 0.68 -17.69 -31.03
N VAL A 418 -0.15 -18.40 -30.24
CA VAL A 418 -1.09 -19.40 -30.78
C VAL A 418 -2.09 -18.71 -31.71
N PHE A 419 -2.66 -17.58 -31.29
CA PHE A 419 -3.61 -16.85 -32.11
C PHE A 419 -2.99 -16.30 -33.40
N ALA A 420 -1.80 -15.70 -33.31
CA ALA A 420 -1.00 -15.28 -34.47
C ALA A 420 -0.81 -16.42 -35.46
N THR A 421 -0.33 -17.57 -34.97
CA THR A 421 -0.04 -18.74 -35.79
C THR A 421 -1.32 -19.27 -36.47
N SER A 422 -2.42 -19.42 -35.73
CA SER A 422 -3.69 -19.89 -36.27
C SER A 422 -4.26 -18.94 -37.34
N MET A 423 -4.11 -17.63 -37.15
CA MET A 423 -4.59 -16.63 -38.11
C MET A 423 -3.72 -16.57 -39.38
N GLN A 424 -2.40 -16.83 -39.27
CA GLN A 424 -1.48 -16.87 -40.41
C GLN A 424 -1.80 -18.00 -41.39
N HIS A 425 -2.15 -19.19 -40.89
CA HIS A 425 -2.41 -20.35 -41.74
C HIS A 425 -3.76 -20.28 -42.48
N GLY A 426 -4.60 -19.28 -42.17
CA GLY A 426 -5.76 -18.92 -42.99
C GLY A 426 -6.97 -19.86 -42.88
N ASP A 427 -6.99 -20.74 -41.88
CA ASP A 427 -8.14 -21.58 -41.55
C ASP A 427 -9.32 -20.73 -41.04
N ASN A 428 -10.45 -21.38 -40.74
CA ASN A 428 -11.70 -20.77 -40.29
C ASN A 428 -11.47 -19.66 -39.22
N LEU A 429 -11.47 -18.38 -39.66
CA LEU A 429 -11.15 -17.22 -38.82
C LEU A 429 -12.07 -17.10 -37.61
N PHE A 430 -13.34 -17.48 -37.78
CA PHE A 430 -14.32 -17.47 -36.71
C PHE A 430 -13.95 -18.49 -35.63
N GLN A 431 -13.59 -19.70 -36.05
CA GLN A 431 -13.14 -20.76 -35.15
C GLN A 431 -11.86 -20.36 -34.40
N ASN A 432 -10.87 -19.81 -35.11
CA ASN A 432 -9.63 -19.33 -34.50
C ASN A 432 -9.88 -18.23 -33.46
N THR A 433 -10.87 -17.37 -33.73
CA THR A 433 -11.28 -16.33 -32.77
C THR A 433 -11.97 -16.94 -31.54
N ILE A 434 -12.81 -17.96 -31.70
CA ILE A 434 -13.42 -18.70 -30.57
C ILE A 434 -12.32 -19.30 -29.70
N VAL A 435 -11.36 -20.01 -30.30
CA VAL A 435 -10.24 -20.62 -29.57
C VAL A 435 -9.43 -19.55 -28.85
N PHE A 436 -9.11 -18.43 -29.49
CA PHE A 436 -8.44 -17.30 -28.83
C PHE A 436 -9.21 -16.80 -27.60
N VAL A 437 -10.52 -16.59 -27.72
CA VAL A 437 -11.36 -16.14 -26.59
C VAL A 437 -11.35 -17.17 -25.45
N MET A 438 -11.38 -18.47 -25.76
CA MET A 438 -11.27 -19.54 -24.77
C MET A 438 -9.91 -19.54 -24.07
N LEU A 439 -8.81 -19.45 -24.81
CA LEU A 439 -7.46 -19.43 -24.23
C LEU A 439 -7.25 -18.17 -23.38
N PHE A 440 -7.69 -17.01 -23.88
CA PHE A 440 -7.66 -15.76 -23.14
C PHE A 440 -8.51 -15.86 -21.87
N PHE A 441 -9.71 -16.45 -21.95
CA PHE A 441 -10.56 -16.72 -20.78
C PHE A 441 -9.85 -17.60 -19.75
N ALA A 442 -9.15 -18.67 -20.17
CA ALA A 442 -8.41 -19.52 -19.25
C ALA A 442 -7.40 -18.71 -18.42
N VAL A 443 -6.60 -17.86 -19.08
CA VAL A 443 -5.61 -16.98 -18.43
C VAL A 443 -6.29 -15.92 -17.55
N TRP A 444 -7.32 -15.25 -18.06
CA TRP A 444 -8.03 -14.20 -17.33
C TRP A 444 -8.75 -14.74 -16.08
N ASN A 445 -9.38 -15.92 -16.18
CA ASN A 445 -10.08 -16.58 -15.08
C ASN A 445 -9.14 -17.30 -14.10
N ALA A 446 -7.87 -17.52 -14.46
CA ALA A 446 -6.82 -17.92 -13.53
C ALA A 446 -6.46 -16.76 -12.58
N TRP A 447 -6.44 -15.52 -13.10
CA TRP A 447 -6.11 -14.32 -12.35
C TRP A 447 -7.28 -13.76 -11.53
N LEU A 448 -8.47 -13.69 -12.11
CA LEU A 448 -9.61 -12.97 -11.53
C LEU A 448 -9.92 -13.40 -10.08
N PRO A 449 -10.15 -14.70 -9.76
CA PRO A 449 -10.59 -15.07 -8.42
C PRO A 449 -9.55 -14.77 -7.34
N PHE A 450 -8.26 -14.87 -7.66
CA PHE A 450 -7.18 -14.50 -6.75
C PHE A 450 -7.17 -12.99 -6.48
N THR A 451 -7.31 -12.15 -7.50
CA THR A 451 -7.35 -10.69 -7.36
C THR A 451 -8.46 -10.24 -6.40
N TRP A 452 -9.66 -10.79 -6.55
CA TRP A 452 -10.77 -10.46 -5.65
C TRP A 452 -10.58 -11.07 -4.25
N PHE A 453 -10.02 -12.28 -4.16
CA PHE A 453 -9.71 -12.90 -2.88
C PHE A 453 -8.68 -12.10 -2.08
N ALA A 454 -7.58 -11.70 -2.69
CA ALA A 454 -6.50 -10.95 -2.07
C ALA A 454 -6.95 -9.54 -1.62
N SER A 455 -7.94 -8.95 -2.30
CA SER A 455 -8.59 -7.73 -1.82
C SER A 455 -9.30 -7.93 -0.47
N MET A 456 -9.88 -9.12 -0.25
CA MET A 456 -10.64 -9.45 0.97
C MET A 456 -9.77 -10.06 2.07
N TYR A 457 -8.74 -10.83 1.73
CA TYR A 457 -7.96 -11.65 2.67
C TYR A 457 -6.49 -11.75 2.22
N ASP A 458 -5.69 -10.73 2.51
CA ASP A 458 -4.23 -10.75 2.37
C ASP A 458 -3.59 -10.66 3.76
N VAL A 459 -2.88 -11.72 4.18
CA VAL A 459 -2.23 -11.83 5.49
C VAL A 459 -0.70 -11.82 5.43
N ASP A 460 -0.14 -11.93 4.22
CA ASP A 460 1.30 -12.05 3.95
C ASP A 460 2.07 -12.91 4.97
N ASP A 461 1.68 -14.18 5.12
CA ASP A 461 2.43 -15.20 5.86
C ASP A 461 2.99 -16.29 4.92
N ALA A 462 3.83 -17.19 5.42
CA ALA A 462 4.47 -18.19 4.56
C ALA A 462 3.45 -19.09 3.85
N LEU A 463 2.35 -19.47 4.51
CA LEU A 463 1.31 -20.28 3.87
C LEU A 463 0.57 -19.51 2.76
N TYR A 464 0.33 -18.21 2.93
CA TYR A 464 -0.23 -17.35 1.89
C TYR A 464 0.73 -17.22 0.71
N ARG A 465 2.02 -17.01 0.99
CA ARG A 465 3.09 -16.95 -0.02
C ARG A 465 3.25 -18.28 -0.77
N LEU A 466 3.22 -19.41 -0.07
CA LEU A 466 3.30 -20.75 -0.67
C LEU A 466 2.07 -21.08 -1.52
N ALA A 467 0.87 -20.71 -1.07
CA ALA A 467 -0.34 -20.86 -1.88
C ALA A 467 -0.32 -19.93 -3.10
N THR A 468 0.22 -18.73 -2.97
CA THR A 468 0.41 -17.79 -4.10
C THR A 468 1.49 -18.29 -5.07
N LEU A 469 2.56 -18.91 -4.58
CA LEU A 469 3.50 -19.65 -5.42
C LEU A 469 2.81 -20.80 -6.17
N GLY A 470 1.88 -21.51 -5.51
CA GLY A 470 1.00 -22.47 -6.15
C GLY A 470 0.13 -21.84 -7.25
N GLN A 471 -0.36 -20.60 -7.05
CA GLN A 471 -1.03 -19.85 -8.13
C GLN A 471 -0.09 -19.63 -9.32
N MET A 472 1.14 -19.17 -9.07
CA MET A 472 2.12 -18.92 -10.13
C MET A 472 2.47 -20.20 -10.90
N ILE A 473 2.74 -21.30 -10.20
CA ILE A 473 3.04 -22.60 -10.82
C ILE A 473 1.86 -23.07 -11.66
N GLY A 474 0.64 -23.02 -11.12
CA GLY A 474 -0.55 -23.44 -11.84
C GLY A 474 -0.76 -22.64 -13.14
N LEU A 475 -0.56 -21.33 -13.11
CA LEU A 475 -0.65 -20.49 -14.31
C LEU A 475 0.47 -20.77 -15.33
N LEU A 476 1.70 -21.06 -14.88
CA LEU A 476 2.79 -21.46 -15.77
C LEU A 476 2.52 -22.82 -16.43
N VAL A 477 1.93 -23.78 -15.72
CA VAL A 477 1.49 -25.07 -16.30
C VAL A 477 0.34 -24.86 -17.29
N VAL A 478 -0.63 -23.98 -17.00
CA VAL A 478 -1.65 -23.56 -17.98
C VAL A 478 -0.99 -23.00 -19.23
N THR A 479 0.02 -22.15 -19.06
CA THR A 479 0.75 -21.52 -20.16
C THR A 479 1.48 -22.52 -21.05
N ASP A 480 2.07 -23.55 -20.45
CA ASP A 480 2.71 -24.65 -21.18
C ASP A 480 1.67 -25.48 -21.95
N GLY A 481 0.56 -25.82 -21.29
CA GLY A 481 -0.55 -26.54 -21.90
C GLY A 481 -1.20 -25.82 -23.07
N ILE A 482 -1.27 -24.48 -23.04
CA ILE A 482 -1.74 -23.68 -24.19
C ILE A 482 -0.90 -23.95 -25.45
N LYS A 483 0.40 -24.25 -25.30
CA LYS A 483 1.31 -24.51 -26.41
C LYS A 483 1.37 -25.98 -26.82
N HIS A 484 1.15 -26.89 -25.89
CA HIS A 484 1.49 -28.31 -26.08
C HIS A 484 0.32 -29.26 -25.85
N ASP A 485 -0.38 -29.15 -24.71
CA ASP A 485 -1.40 -30.13 -24.32
C ASP A 485 -2.54 -29.52 -23.47
N LYS A 486 -3.79 -29.77 -23.89
CA LYS A 486 -4.99 -29.35 -23.14
C LYS A 486 -5.09 -30.04 -21.76
N ASP A 487 -4.50 -31.22 -21.58
CA ASP A 487 -4.51 -31.92 -20.29
C ASP A 487 -3.64 -31.19 -19.25
N GLU A 488 -2.57 -30.53 -19.70
CA GLU A 488 -1.77 -29.65 -18.85
C GLU A 488 -2.55 -28.38 -18.46
N VAL A 489 -3.40 -27.84 -19.37
CA VAL A 489 -4.26 -26.69 -19.06
C VAL A 489 -5.16 -27.00 -17.86
N ILE A 490 -5.85 -28.13 -17.86
CA ILE A 490 -6.72 -28.51 -16.74
C ILE A 490 -5.90 -28.86 -15.49
N ALA A 491 -4.75 -29.51 -15.62
CA ALA A 491 -3.86 -29.80 -14.49
C ALA A 491 -3.38 -28.52 -13.79
N GLY A 492 -2.95 -27.52 -14.57
CA GLY A 492 -2.59 -26.20 -14.06
C GLY A 492 -3.77 -25.51 -13.36
N TYR A 493 -4.98 -25.61 -13.92
CA TYR A 493 -6.21 -25.10 -13.29
C TYR A 493 -6.53 -25.77 -11.96
N VAL A 494 -6.29 -27.09 -11.85
CA VAL A 494 -6.44 -27.81 -10.58
C VAL A 494 -5.45 -27.29 -9.55
N VAL A 495 -4.18 -27.09 -9.91
CA VAL A 495 -3.17 -26.51 -9.02
C VAL A 495 -3.60 -25.11 -8.54
N LEU A 496 -4.02 -24.24 -9.47
CA LEU A 496 -4.57 -22.91 -9.17
C LEU A 496 -5.73 -23.00 -8.16
N ARG A 497 -6.75 -23.81 -8.45
CA ARG A 497 -7.95 -23.87 -7.61
C ARG A 497 -7.70 -24.55 -6.27
N VAL A 498 -6.83 -25.56 -6.17
CA VAL A 498 -6.46 -26.16 -4.89
C VAL A 498 -5.73 -25.15 -4.00
N SER A 499 -4.80 -24.38 -4.56
CA SER A 499 -4.09 -23.35 -3.82
C SER A 499 -5.01 -22.22 -3.35
N LEU A 500 -5.94 -21.74 -4.19
CA LEU A 500 -6.85 -20.66 -3.82
C LEU A 500 -7.98 -21.15 -2.89
N GLU A 501 -8.69 -22.20 -3.28
CA GLU A 501 -9.89 -22.65 -2.57
C GLU A 501 -9.55 -23.51 -1.35
N GLY A 502 -8.65 -24.48 -1.54
CA GLY A 502 -8.22 -25.38 -0.47
C GLY A 502 -7.35 -24.68 0.57
N LEU A 503 -6.25 -24.05 0.14
CA LEU A 503 -5.28 -23.46 1.07
C LEU A 503 -5.69 -22.07 1.56
N LEU A 504 -6.09 -21.15 0.67
CA LEU A 504 -6.42 -19.79 1.09
C LEU A 504 -7.85 -19.67 1.63
N ARG A 505 -8.86 -20.02 0.83
CA ARG A 505 -10.28 -19.86 1.24
C ARG A 505 -10.68 -20.81 2.36
N GLY A 506 -10.13 -22.03 2.39
CA GLY A 506 -10.26 -22.95 3.52
C GLY A 506 -9.73 -22.35 4.82
N ARG A 507 -8.57 -21.67 4.78
CA ARG A 507 -8.03 -20.93 5.94
C ARG A 507 -8.89 -19.72 6.31
N ALA A 508 -9.39 -18.95 5.34
CA ALA A 508 -10.33 -17.86 5.59
C ALA A 508 -11.60 -18.35 6.29
N ALA A 509 -12.17 -19.49 5.85
CA ALA A 509 -13.32 -20.11 6.51
C ALA A 509 -13.02 -20.55 7.95
N TRP A 510 -11.80 -21.00 8.22
CA TRP A 510 -11.38 -21.42 9.55
C TRP A 510 -11.29 -20.23 10.51
N TYR A 511 -10.61 -19.15 10.11
CA TYR A 511 -10.28 -18.01 10.96
C TYR A 511 -11.35 -16.91 11.00
N ASP A 512 -12.01 -16.60 9.89
CA ASP A 512 -13.10 -15.60 9.84
C ASP A 512 -14.44 -16.27 10.20
N VAL A 513 -14.65 -16.52 11.50
CA VAL A 513 -15.84 -17.21 12.03
C VAL A 513 -17.13 -16.51 11.62
N GLN A 514 -17.13 -15.17 11.54
CA GLN A 514 -18.30 -14.39 11.16
C GLN A 514 -18.75 -14.67 9.71
N HIS A 515 -17.80 -14.98 8.82
CA HIS A 515 -18.05 -15.18 7.38
C HIS A 515 -17.75 -16.60 6.91
N ARG A 516 -17.53 -17.53 7.85
CA ARG A 516 -17.24 -18.94 7.58
C ARG A 516 -18.23 -19.55 6.60
N HIS A 517 -19.53 -19.31 6.77
CA HIS A 517 -20.55 -19.85 5.87
C HIS A 517 -20.42 -19.32 4.44
N LEU A 518 -20.03 -18.07 4.25
CA LEU A 518 -19.81 -17.50 2.92
C LEU A 518 -18.56 -18.11 2.28
N ASN A 519 -17.44 -18.15 3.02
CA ASN A 519 -16.19 -18.74 2.53
C ASN A 519 -16.35 -20.22 2.17
N LEU A 520 -17.03 -21.02 3.01
CA LEU A 520 -17.32 -22.43 2.71
C LEU A 520 -18.23 -22.60 1.50
N ARG A 521 -19.29 -21.78 1.36
CA ARG A 521 -20.17 -21.86 0.19
C ARG A 521 -19.45 -21.50 -1.10
N SER A 522 -18.64 -20.44 -1.08
CA SER A 522 -17.84 -20.05 -2.24
C SER A 522 -16.81 -21.12 -2.59
N MET A 523 -16.18 -21.73 -1.59
CA MET A 523 -15.24 -22.85 -1.77
C MET A 523 -15.93 -24.05 -2.42
N VAL A 524 -17.06 -24.51 -1.86
CA VAL A 524 -17.82 -25.64 -2.39
C VAL A 524 -18.32 -25.36 -3.81
N ALA A 525 -18.82 -24.15 -4.07
CA ALA A 525 -19.30 -23.77 -5.39
C ALA A 525 -18.13 -23.79 -6.40
N SER A 526 -17.00 -23.14 -6.07
CA SER A 526 -15.81 -23.10 -6.93
C SER A 526 -15.24 -24.50 -7.20
N CYS A 527 -15.17 -25.36 -6.17
CA CYS A 527 -14.77 -26.76 -6.34
C CYS A 527 -15.76 -27.57 -7.19
N THR A 528 -17.06 -27.28 -7.12
CA THR A 528 -18.07 -27.95 -7.96
C THR A 528 -17.89 -27.60 -9.43
N VAL A 529 -17.62 -26.32 -9.72
CA VAL A 529 -17.31 -25.86 -11.08
C VAL A 529 -15.99 -26.46 -11.57
N LEU A 530 -14.97 -26.57 -10.71
CA LEU A 530 -13.71 -27.26 -11.03
C LEU A 530 -13.94 -28.72 -11.41
N VAL A 531 -14.80 -29.45 -10.70
CA VAL A 531 -15.16 -30.83 -11.10
C VAL A 531 -15.82 -30.82 -12.48
N GLY A 532 -16.70 -29.87 -12.77
CA GLY A 532 -17.26 -29.67 -14.11
C GLY A 532 -16.18 -29.47 -15.18
N TRP A 533 -15.18 -28.63 -14.90
CA TRP A 533 -14.04 -28.41 -15.80
C TRP A 533 -13.23 -29.69 -16.02
N ILE A 534 -12.91 -30.44 -14.96
CA ILE A 534 -12.18 -31.71 -15.05
C ILE A 534 -12.96 -32.70 -15.92
N LEU A 535 -14.26 -32.84 -15.67
CA LEU A 535 -15.12 -33.74 -16.45
C LEU A 535 -15.20 -33.32 -17.91
N LEU A 536 -15.28 -32.01 -18.20
CA LEU A 536 -15.31 -31.51 -19.57
C LEU A 536 -14.02 -31.83 -20.34
N PHE A 537 -12.86 -31.60 -19.72
CA PHE A 537 -11.55 -31.85 -20.36
C PHE A 537 -11.28 -33.35 -20.57
N GLN A 538 -11.79 -34.21 -19.68
CA GLN A 538 -11.70 -35.67 -19.80
C GLN A 538 -12.79 -36.28 -20.71
N ALA A 539 -13.85 -35.52 -21.01
CA ALA A 539 -14.93 -36.03 -21.83
C ALA A 539 -14.51 -36.13 -23.30
N THR A 540 -14.90 -37.22 -23.93
CA THR A 540 -14.78 -37.40 -25.38
C THR A 540 -16.02 -36.81 -26.04
N LEU A 541 -16.00 -35.51 -26.29
CA LEU A 541 -17.07 -34.76 -26.98
C LEU A 541 -16.61 -34.34 -28.39
N SER A 542 -17.57 -34.01 -29.26
CA SER A 542 -17.25 -33.24 -30.47
C SER A 542 -16.77 -31.83 -30.10
N GLU A 543 -16.00 -31.20 -30.98
CA GLU A 543 -15.46 -29.85 -30.78
C GLU A 543 -16.56 -28.83 -30.45
N GLU A 544 -17.65 -28.82 -31.22
CA GLU A 544 -18.81 -27.94 -30.99
C GLU A 544 -19.43 -28.13 -29.59
N MET A 545 -19.57 -29.38 -29.15
CA MET A 545 -20.15 -29.68 -27.83
C MET A 545 -19.18 -29.31 -26.71
N PHE A 546 -17.87 -29.49 -26.93
CA PHE A 546 -16.85 -29.06 -25.99
C PHE A 546 -16.89 -27.54 -25.80
N GLU A 547 -16.95 -26.77 -26.87
CA GLU A 547 -17.05 -25.30 -26.84
C GLU A 547 -18.31 -24.82 -26.13
N VAL A 548 -19.48 -25.40 -26.45
CA VAL A 548 -20.74 -25.03 -25.78
C VAL A 548 -20.63 -25.23 -24.28
N TRP A 549 -20.15 -26.39 -23.83
CA TRP A 549 -20.00 -26.66 -22.40
C TRP A 549 -18.88 -25.84 -21.76
N TYR A 550 -17.83 -25.51 -22.51
CA TYR A 550 -16.78 -24.60 -22.07
C TYR A 550 -17.36 -23.22 -21.74
N PHE A 551 -18.16 -22.64 -22.63
CA PHE A 551 -18.79 -21.35 -22.38
C PHE A 551 -19.83 -21.42 -21.26
N VAL A 552 -20.60 -22.50 -21.16
CA VAL A 552 -21.56 -22.70 -20.06
C VAL A 552 -20.84 -22.73 -18.71
N LEU A 553 -19.74 -23.49 -18.59
CA LEU A 553 -18.94 -23.54 -17.37
C LEU A 553 -18.22 -22.22 -17.11
N GLY A 554 -17.72 -21.54 -18.14
CA GLY A 554 -17.10 -20.22 -18.03
C GLY A 554 -18.05 -19.17 -17.46
N VAL A 555 -19.26 -19.09 -18.00
CA VAL A 555 -20.33 -18.21 -17.48
C VAL A 555 -20.70 -18.60 -16.05
N LEU A 556 -20.77 -19.89 -15.75
CA LEU A 556 -21.05 -20.35 -14.39
C LEU A 556 -19.95 -19.92 -13.42
N ASP A 557 -18.66 -20.08 -13.77
CA ASP A 557 -17.51 -19.75 -12.92
C ASP A 557 -17.47 -18.25 -12.57
N ILE A 558 -17.66 -17.37 -13.57
CA ILE A 558 -17.61 -15.92 -13.36
C ILE A 558 -18.85 -15.36 -12.64
N THR A 559 -20.02 -16.01 -12.76
CA THR A 559 -21.25 -15.56 -12.10
C THR A 559 -21.43 -16.14 -10.70
N LEU A 560 -20.77 -17.26 -10.40
CA LEU A 560 -20.86 -17.99 -9.14
C LEU A 560 -20.66 -17.12 -7.89
N PRO A 561 -19.63 -16.25 -7.80
CA PRO A 561 -19.40 -15.45 -6.60
C PRO A 561 -20.59 -14.56 -6.25
N SER A 562 -21.27 -14.03 -7.28
CA SER A 562 -22.45 -13.17 -7.12
C SER A 562 -23.70 -13.96 -6.72
N LEU A 563 -23.83 -15.20 -7.21
CA LEU A 563 -24.94 -16.10 -6.84
C LEU A 563 -24.82 -16.59 -5.39
N VAL A 564 -23.59 -16.85 -4.95
CA VAL A 564 -23.27 -17.31 -3.59
C VAL A 564 -23.36 -16.16 -2.58
N SER A 565 -22.81 -14.99 -2.93
CA SER A 565 -22.84 -13.80 -2.08
C SER A 565 -24.15 -13.01 -2.28
N ARG A 566 -25.25 -13.50 -1.68
CA ARG A 566 -26.54 -12.76 -1.64
C ARG A 566 -26.56 -11.60 -0.61
N SER A 567 -25.42 -11.31 0.01
CA SER A 567 -25.27 -10.32 1.08
C SER A 567 -25.08 -8.91 0.51
N LYS A 568 -25.69 -7.90 1.16
CA LYS A 568 -25.54 -6.48 0.82
C LYS A 568 -24.19 -5.87 1.24
N GLN A 569 -23.34 -6.61 1.95
CA GLN A 569 -22.04 -6.10 2.41
C GLN A 569 -20.96 -6.39 1.37
N VAL A 570 -20.58 -5.35 0.64
CA VAL A 570 -19.41 -5.34 -0.24
C VAL A 570 -18.15 -5.39 0.61
N ARG A 571 -17.26 -6.35 0.32
CA ARG A 571 -16.09 -6.67 1.17
C ARG A 571 -14.72 -6.51 0.52
N PHE A 572 -14.68 -6.11 -0.75
CA PHE A 572 -13.42 -5.85 -1.44
C PHE A 572 -13.11 -4.35 -1.39
N HIS A 573 -11.84 -4.00 -1.50
CA HIS A 573 -11.41 -2.63 -1.59
C HIS A 573 -11.45 -2.15 -3.05
N ALA A 574 -12.28 -1.14 -3.34
CA ALA A 574 -12.55 -0.69 -4.71
C ALA A 574 -11.29 -0.20 -5.46
N HIS A 575 -10.47 0.65 -4.82
CA HIS A 575 -9.27 1.18 -5.48
C HIS A 575 -8.20 0.11 -5.71
N HIS A 576 -7.93 -0.77 -4.74
CA HIS A 576 -7.11 -1.98 -4.95
C HIS A 576 -7.57 -2.81 -6.15
N VAL A 577 -8.84 -3.19 -6.22
CA VAL A 577 -9.34 -3.97 -7.36
C VAL A 577 -9.11 -3.19 -8.66
N SER A 578 -9.42 -1.89 -8.69
CA SER A 578 -9.16 -1.06 -9.88
C SER A 578 -7.68 -0.97 -10.25
N GLU A 579 -6.77 -0.92 -9.27
CA GLU A 579 -5.32 -0.93 -9.48
C GLU A 579 -4.90 -2.25 -10.12
N ARG A 580 -5.42 -3.38 -9.64
CA ARG A 580 -5.14 -4.71 -10.22
C ARG A 580 -5.61 -4.81 -11.68
N TYR A 581 -6.79 -4.31 -12.01
CA TYR A 581 -7.26 -4.23 -13.40
C TYR A 581 -6.37 -3.31 -14.26
N ALA A 582 -5.91 -2.19 -13.72
CA ALA A 582 -4.98 -1.30 -14.39
C ALA A 582 -3.61 -1.96 -14.62
N GLU A 583 -3.07 -2.68 -13.64
CA GLU A 583 -1.82 -3.44 -13.73
C GLU A 583 -1.89 -4.51 -14.83
N PHE A 584 -2.98 -5.29 -14.89
CA PHE A 584 -3.20 -6.26 -15.98
C PHE A 584 -3.30 -5.54 -17.35
N THR A 585 -3.95 -4.38 -17.41
CA THR A 585 -4.01 -3.59 -18.65
C THR A 585 -2.60 -3.18 -19.13
N ILE A 586 -1.73 -2.73 -18.21
CA ILE A 586 -0.34 -2.42 -18.53
C ILE A 586 0.42 -3.66 -19.00
N ILE A 587 0.18 -4.83 -18.42
CA ILE A 587 0.79 -6.09 -18.85
C ILE A 587 0.40 -6.43 -20.31
N ILE A 588 -0.87 -6.24 -20.69
CA ILE A 588 -1.34 -6.45 -22.06
C ILE A 588 -0.70 -5.44 -23.03
N PHE A 589 -0.52 -4.18 -22.61
CA PHE A 589 0.23 -3.21 -23.39
C PHE A 589 1.71 -3.58 -23.53
N GLY A 590 2.31 -4.18 -22.49
CA GLY A 590 3.65 -4.76 -22.56
C GLY A 590 3.77 -5.84 -23.63
N GLU A 591 2.77 -6.71 -23.74
CA GLU A 591 2.70 -7.72 -24.82
C GLU A 591 2.56 -7.08 -26.21
N SER A 592 1.81 -5.99 -26.32
CA SER A 592 1.70 -5.22 -27.58
C SER A 592 3.06 -4.63 -28.01
N LEU A 593 3.83 -4.11 -27.05
CA LEU A 593 5.18 -3.58 -27.30
C LEU A 593 6.16 -4.69 -27.68
N LEU A 594 6.10 -5.84 -27.02
CA LEU A 594 6.93 -7.01 -27.35
C LEU A 594 6.63 -7.52 -28.76
N SER A 595 5.34 -7.65 -29.08
CA SER A 595 4.80 -8.00 -30.39
C SER A 595 5.33 -7.06 -31.49
N LEU A 596 5.25 -5.75 -31.28
CA LEU A 596 5.80 -4.75 -32.20
C LEU A 596 7.32 -4.89 -32.35
N SER A 597 8.06 -5.00 -31.24
CA SER A 597 9.51 -5.06 -31.25
C SER A 597 10.05 -6.28 -32.00
N HIS A 598 9.38 -7.43 -31.92
CA HIS A 598 9.77 -8.63 -32.66
C HIS A 598 9.36 -8.59 -34.12
N ALA A 599 8.23 -7.94 -34.43
CA ALA A 599 7.70 -7.92 -35.79
C ALA A 599 8.30 -6.81 -36.66
N THR A 600 8.79 -5.68 -36.10
CA THR A 600 9.36 -4.59 -36.92
C THR A 600 10.87 -4.74 -37.09
N VAL A 601 11.34 -4.95 -38.33
CA VAL A 601 12.78 -5.03 -38.64
C VAL A 601 13.23 -3.73 -39.32
N LEU A 602 13.91 -2.86 -38.57
CA LEU A 602 14.33 -1.54 -39.08
C LEU A 602 15.53 -1.60 -40.04
N HIS A 603 16.41 -2.59 -39.90
CA HIS A 603 17.56 -2.79 -40.77
C HIS A 603 17.49 -4.17 -41.43
N GLY A 604 17.08 -4.17 -42.70
CA GLY A 604 17.00 -5.38 -43.52
C GLY A 604 18.17 -5.54 -44.49
N PRO A 605 18.14 -6.56 -45.35
CA PRO A 605 19.15 -6.81 -46.39
C PRO A 605 19.36 -5.63 -47.37
N HIS A 606 18.35 -4.75 -47.49
CA HIS A 606 18.34 -3.61 -48.40
C HIS A 606 18.63 -2.26 -47.71
N GLY A 607 18.99 -2.26 -46.43
CA GLY A 607 19.26 -1.05 -45.65
C GLY A 607 18.15 -0.71 -44.65
N PHE A 608 18.04 0.57 -44.28
CA PHE A 608 17.06 1.05 -43.30
C PHE A 608 15.65 1.15 -43.91
N SER A 609 14.65 0.51 -43.27
CA SER A 609 13.25 0.54 -43.72
C SER A 609 12.48 1.67 -43.04
N TYR A 610 12.20 2.74 -43.80
CA TYR A 610 11.36 3.84 -43.35
C TYR A 610 9.90 3.42 -43.15
N ASP A 611 9.42 2.43 -43.90
CA ASP A 611 8.07 1.90 -43.76
C ASP A 611 7.92 1.13 -42.45
N ALA A 612 8.90 0.30 -42.08
CA ALA A 612 8.93 -0.38 -40.78
C ALA A 612 8.98 0.63 -39.62
N LEU A 613 9.77 1.71 -39.75
CA LEU A 613 9.80 2.79 -38.76
C LEU A 613 8.43 3.48 -38.63
N ALA A 614 7.79 3.78 -39.76
CA ALA A 614 6.48 4.44 -39.77
C ALA A 614 5.39 3.56 -39.16
N ILE A 615 5.39 2.24 -39.43
CA ILE A 615 4.49 1.28 -38.80
C ILE A 615 4.72 1.22 -37.28
N LEU A 616 5.99 1.19 -36.84
CA LEU A 616 6.33 1.21 -35.42
C LEU A 616 5.80 2.48 -34.72
N ILE A 617 6.03 3.65 -35.32
CA ILE A 617 5.55 4.94 -34.77
C ILE A 617 4.02 4.98 -34.73
N GLY A 618 3.35 4.65 -35.83
CA GLY A 618 1.90 4.66 -35.90
C GLY A 618 1.26 3.67 -34.91
N SER A 619 1.82 2.46 -34.80
CA SER A 619 1.29 1.43 -33.89
C SER A 619 1.51 1.80 -32.42
N THR A 620 2.65 2.40 -32.11
CA THR A 620 2.93 2.94 -30.76
C THR A 620 1.99 4.08 -30.42
N LEU A 621 1.66 4.94 -31.40
CA LEU A 621 0.67 6.01 -31.22
C LEU A 621 -0.73 5.44 -30.96
N LEU A 622 -1.17 4.41 -31.69
CA LEU A 622 -2.44 3.72 -31.43
C LEU A 622 -2.48 3.13 -30.03
N LEU A 623 -1.42 2.41 -29.64
CA LEU A 623 -1.29 1.84 -28.30
C LEU A 623 -1.40 2.93 -27.21
N PHE A 624 -0.74 4.07 -27.42
CA PHE A 624 -0.78 5.21 -26.51
C PHE A 624 -2.17 5.85 -26.42
N LEU A 625 -2.91 5.94 -27.53
CA LEU A 625 -4.30 6.42 -27.54
C LEU A 625 -5.22 5.48 -26.75
N LEU A 626 -5.10 4.17 -26.93
CA LEU A 626 -5.86 3.16 -26.17
C LEU A 626 -5.53 3.23 -24.67
N TRP A 627 -4.24 3.36 -24.32
CA TRP A 627 -3.80 3.60 -22.95
C TRP A 627 -4.45 4.86 -22.37
N TRP A 628 -4.45 5.95 -23.13
CA TRP A 628 -5.01 7.22 -22.67
C TRP A 628 -6.51 7.08 -22.38
N PHE A 629 -7.28 6.48 -23.29
CA PHE A 629 -8.71 6.24 -23.06
C PHE A 629 -8.98 5.38 -21.82
N TYR A 630 -8.22 4.30 -21.61
CA TYR A 630 -8.41 3.45 -20.44
C TYR A 630 -8.16 4.21 -19.12
N PHE A 631 -7.05 4.94 -19.04
CA PHE A 631 -6.64 5.66 -17.82
C PHE A 631 -7.39 6.99 -17.60
N PHE A 632 -8.22 7.43 -18.55
CA PHE A 632 -9.18 8.51 -18.32
C PHE A 632 -10.29 8.11 -17.33
N VAL A 633 -10.61 6.82 -17.19
CA VAL A 633 -11.75 6.37 -16.40
C VAL A 633 -11.34 6.06 -14.94
N PRO A 634 -11.92 6.74 -13.93
CA PRO A 634 -11.58 6.54 -12.52
C PRO A 634 -12.34 5.36 -11.89
N PHE A 635 -12.09 4.12 -12.35
CA PHE A 635 -12.86 2.92 -11.94
C PHE A 635 -12.95 2.69 -10.42
N GLY A 636 -11.91 3.03 -9.66
CA GLY A 636 -11.91 2.92 -8.20
C GLY A 636 -13.00 3.78 -7.55
N HIS A 637 -13.12 5.04 -7.98
CA HIS A 637 -14.15 5.97 -7.51
C HIS A 637 -15.55 5.50 -7.92
N GLU A 638 -15.71 4.97 -9.14
CA GLU A 638 -17.00 4.44 -9.62
C GLU A 638 -17.48 3.23 -8.80
N MET A 639 -16.58 2.30 -8.50
CA MET A 639 -16.88 1.13 -7.66
C MET A 639 -17.15 1.49 -6.21
N GLU A 640 -16.46 2.50 -5.67
CA GLU A 640 -16.67 3.01 -4.32
C GLU A 640 -18.03 3.72 -4.19
N ALA A 641 -18.37 4.60 -5.14
CA ALA A 641 -19.61 5.35 -5.15
C ALA A 641 -20.84 4.46 -5.40
N ASN A 642 -20.69 3.44 -6.26
CA ASN A 642 -21.76 2.50 -6.58
C ASN A 642 -21.26 1.05 -6.53
N PRO A 643 -21.39 0.35 -5.38
CA PRO A 643 -20.91 -1.02 -5.26
C PRO A 643 -21.63 -2.05 -6.16
N ARG A 644 -22.78 -1.69 -6.76
CA ARG A 644 -23.42 -2.54 -7.79
C ARG A 644 -22.72 -2.42 -9.14
N ALA A 645 -22.04 -1.31 -9.40
CA ALA A 645 -21.25 -1.12 -10.61
C ALA A 645 -20.06 -2.08 -10.66
N SER A 646 -19.58 -2.58 -9.52
CA SER A 646 -18.45 -3.50 -9.42
C SER A 646 -18.66 -4.82 -10.17
N PHE A 647 -19.89 -5.29 -10.33
CA PHE A 647 -20.18 -6.45 -11.17
C PHE A 647 -20.01 -6.12 -12.66
N ARG A 648 -20.58 -4.99 -13.11
CA ARG A 648 -20.43 -4.49 -14.49
C ARG A 648 -18.97 -4.20 -14.80
N ILE A 649 -18.26 -3.54 -13.89
CA ILE A 649 -16.86 -3.19 -14.02
C ILE A 649 -16.03 -4.47 -14.03
N GLY A 650 -16.19 -5.35 -13.04
CA GLY A 650 -15.40 -6.57 -12.94
C GLY A 650 -15.54 -7.51 -14.14
N LEU A 651 -16.77 -7.79 -14.59
CA LEU A 651 -17.00 -8.68 -15.74
C LEU A 651 -16.75 -8.00 -17.08
N GLY A 652 -17.12 -6.73 -17.23
CA GLY A 652 -16.95 -6.04 -18.51
C GLY A 652 -15.47 -5.80 -18.86
N HIS A 653 -14.58 -5.80 -17.87
CA HIS A 653 -13.13 -5.80 -18.10
C HIS A 653 -12.63 -7.03 -18.87
N PHE A 654 -13.33 -8.17 -18.84
CA PHE A 654 -12.99 -9.29 -19.71
C PHE A 654 -12.97 -8.87 -21.18
N VAL A 655 -14.00 -8.14 -21.63
CA VAL A 655 -14.12 -7.69 -23.02
C VAL A 655 -13.06 -6.63 -23.33
N VAL A 656 -12.81 -5.70 -22.41
CA VAL A 656 -11.75 -4.68 -22.55
C VAL A 656 -10.38 -5.34 -22.71
N HIS A 657 -10.02 -6.25 -21.81
CA HIS A 657 -8.73 -6.93 -21.83
C HIS A 657 -8.58 -7.88 -23.01
N CYS A 658 -9.63 -8.63 -23.35
CA CYS A 658 -9.64 -9.53 -24.50
C CYS A 658 -9.47 -8.77 -25.82
N ALA A 659 -10.12 -7.59 -25.95
CA ALA A 659 -9.92 -6.71 -27.10
C ALA A 659 -8.46 -6.20 -27.16
N LEU A 660 -7.90 -5.71 -26.06
CA LEU A 660 -6.50 -5.27 -26.04
C LEU A 660 -5.49 -6.39 -26.35
N ALA A 661 -5.76 -7.61 -25.90
CA ALA A 661 -4.92 -8.77 -26.22
C ALA A 661 -5.02 -9.15 -27.72
N ALA A 662 -6.22 -9.12 -28.30
CA ALA A 662 -6.41 -9.34 -29.74
C ALA A 662 -5.72 -8.24 -30.56
N PHE A 663 -5.79 -6.99 -30.10
CA PHE A 663 -5.08 -5.85 -30.71
C PHE A 663 -3.56 -6.06 -30.71
N ALA A 664 -2.98 -6.57 -29.62
CA ALA A 664 -1.55 -6.90 -29.54
C ALA A 664 -1.14 -7.88 -30.65
N THR A 665 -1.91 -8.95 -30.84
CA THR A 665 -1.69 -9.91 -31.92
C THR A 665 -1.90 -9.26 -33.31
N GLY A 666 -2.90 -8.40 -33.46
CA GLY A 666 -3.14 -7.66 -34.70
C GLY A 666 -1.97 -6.75 -35.11
N LEU A 667 -1.32 -6.10 -34.13
CA LEU A 667 -0.13 -5.30 -34.38
C LEU A 667 1.06 -6.14 -34.86
N TYR A 668 1.29 -7.31 -34.21
CA TYR A 668 2.30 -8.27 -34.66
C TYR A 668 2.02 -8.71 -36.10
N MET A 669 0.75 -9.03 -36.42
CA MET A 669 0.30 -9.43 -37.75
C MET A 669 0.53 -8.35 -38.82
N ILE A 670 0.18 -7.07 -38.55
CA ILE A 670 0.41 -5.96 -39.48
C ILE A 670 1.91 -5.79 -39.79
N ALA A 671 2.75 -5.80 -38.76
CA ALA A 671 4.19 -5.63 -38.93
C ALA A 671 4.83 -6.85 -39.63
N HIS A 672 4.33 -8.05 -39.37
CA HIS A 672 4.77 -9.27 -40.05
C HIS A 672 4.46 -9.24 -41.56
N VAL A 673 3.23 -8.90 -41.95
CA VAL A 673 2.83 -8.77 -43.37
C VAL A 673 3.68 -7.71 -44.10
N ALA A 674 4.03 -6.61 -43.43
CA ALA A 674 4.90 -5.58 -44.00
C ALA A 674 6.29 -6.13 -44.38
N ASN A 675 6.89 -6.97 -43.53
CA ASN A 675 8.19 -7.57 -43.81
C ASN A 675 8.13 -8.67 -44.89
N GLU A 676 7.06 -9.46 -44.95
CA GLU A 676 6.91 -10.51 -45.97
C GLU A 676 6.71 -9.93 -47.38
N HIS A 677 6.06 -8.76 -47.49
CA HIS A 677 5.94 -8.04 -48.76
C HIS A 677 7.30 -7.59 -49.32
N ASP A 678 8.24 -7.19 -48.46
CA ASP A 678 9.61 -6.84 -48.87
C ASP A 678 10.39 -8.07 -49.39
N VAL A 679 10.15 -9.25 -48.81
CA VAL A 679 10.85 -10.50 -49.20
C VAL A 679 10.26 -11.14 -50.45
N THR A 680 8.93 -11.21 -50.58
CA THR A 680 8.24 -11.85 -51.72
C THR A 680 8.34 -11.09 -53.03
N ALA A 681 8.57 -9.77 -52.99
CA ALA A 681 8.94 -8.98 -54.17
C ALA A 681 10.27 -9.42 -54.81
N SER A 682 11.11 -10.17 -54.07
CA SER A 682 12.42 -10.62 -54.54
C SER A 682 12.44 -12.06 -55.06
N HIS A 683 11.58 -12.98 -54.58
CA HIS A 683 11.58 -14.41 -54.98
C HIS A 683 10.15 -14.95 -55.22
N SER A 684 9.75 -15.03 -56.49
CA SER A 684 8.55 -15.76 -56.92
C SER A 684 8.81 -17.27 -56.88
N ASN A 685 8.37 -17.96 -55.82
CA ASN A 685 7.93 -19.36 -55.80
C ASN A 685 7.82 -19.86 -54.35
N GLY A 686 6.67 -19.68 -53.72
CA GLY A 686 6.35 -20.27 -52.42
C GLY A 686 4.84 -20.39 -52.25
N THR A 687 4.34 -21.61 -52.17
CA THR A 687 2.93 -21.99 -52.01
C THR A 687 2.48 -21.98 -50.53
N ALA A 688 3.02 -21.08 -49.71
CA ALA A 688 2.50 -20.85 -48.37
C ALA A 688 1.41 -19.77 -48.48
N SER A 689 0.21 -20.07 -47.98
CA SER A 689 -0.91 -19.12 -47.94
C SER A 689 -0.59 -17.97 -46.99
N ALA A 690 0.08 -16.94 -47.51
CA ALA A 690 0.35 -15.71 -46.77
C ALA A 690 -0.98 -15.04 -46.39
N MET A 691 -1.12 -14.66 -45.12
CA MET A 691 -2.29 -13.97 -44.60
C MET A 691 -2.50 -12.64 -45.35
N SER A 692 -3.75 -12.35 -45.71
CA SER A 692 -4.06 -11.11 -46.43
C SER A 692 -3.84 -9.87 -45.57
N THR A 693 -3.37 -8.77 -46.18
CA THR A 693 -3.29 -7.44 -45.55
C THR A 693 -4.63 -6.99 -44.98
N GLN A 694 -5.72 -7.38 -45.64
CA GLN A 694 -7.10 -7.13 -45.22
C GLN A 694 -7.42 -7.80 -43.88
N THR A 695 -7.01 -9.06 -43.70
CA THR A 695 -7.18 -9.80 -42.45
C THR A 695 -6.38 -9.16 -41.33
N ALA A 696 -5.09 -8.87 -41.55
CA ALA A 696 -4.22 -8.24 -40.56
C ALA A 696 -4.76 -6.86 -40.11
N SER A 697 -5.26 -6.08 -41.07
CA SER A 697 -5.91 -4.80 -40.84
C SER A 697 -7.16 -4.91 -39.95
N LEU A 698 -8.02 -5.89 -40.20
CA LEU A 698 -9.22 -6.14 -39.38
C LEU A 698 -8.89 -6.66 -37.99
N MET A 699 -7.78 -7.39 -37.83
CA MET A 699 -7.26 -7.79 -36.51
C MET A 699 -6.78 -6.62 -35.66
N VAL A 700 -6.65 -5.41 -36.23
CA VAL A 700 -6.40 -4.17 -35.49
C VAL A 700 -7.69 -3.37 -35.30
N ALA A 701 -8.46 -3.15 -36.37
CA ALA A 701 -9.66 -2.32 -36.33
C ALA A 701 -10.78 -2.89 -35.44
N ILE A 702 -11.05 -4.21 -35.51
CA ILE A 702 -12.13 -4.84 -34.75
C ILE A 702 -11.84 -4.76 -33.24
N PRO A 703 -10.63 -5.10 -32.76
CA PRO A 703 -10.27 -4.87 -31.36
C PRO A 703 -10.40 -3.43 -30.88
N ILE A 704 -10.02 -2.43 -31.68
CA ILE A 704 -10.21 -1.02 -31.28
C ILE A 704 -11.70 -0.71 -31.09
N ALA A 705 -12.55 -1.15 -32.03
CA ALA A 705 -14.00 -0.94 -31.95
C ALA A 705 -14.61 -1.62 -30.71
N LEU A 706 -14.20 -2.87 -30.44
CA LEU A 706 -14.63 -3.62 -29.26
C LEU A 706 -14.16 -2.97 -27.96
N PHE A 707 -12.92 -2.48 -27.92
CA PHE A 707 -12.36 -1.77 -26.77
C PHE A 707 -13.16 -0.50 -26.47
N LEU A 708 -13.41 0.36 -27.46
CA LEU A 708 -14.18 1.60 -27.29
C LEU A 708 -15.60 1.34 -26.79
N PHE A 709 -16.27 0.36 -27.39
CA PHE A 709 -17.62 -0.05 -26.97
C PHE A 709 -17.64 -0.59 -25.55
N ALA A 710 -16.75 -1.54 -25.24
CA ALA A 710 -16.67 -2.16 -23.92
C ALA A 710 -16.30 -1.13 -22.85
N LEU A 711 -15.31 -0.28 -23.11
CA LEU A 711 -14.87 0.76 -22.18
C LEU A 711 -16.02 1.72 -21.85
N ALA A 712 -16.77 2.18 -22.84
CA ALA A 712 -17.91 3.08 -22.63
C ALA A 712 -19.01 2.44 -21.75
N LEU A 713 -19.28 1.14 -21.93
CA LEU A 713 -20.24 0.40 -21.11
C LEU A 713 -19.73 0.17 -19.69
N VAL A 714 -18.47 -0.25 -19.54
CA VAL A 714 -17.82 -0.52 -18.25
C VAL A 714 -17.76 0.75 -17.40
N ALA A 715 -17.34 1.87 -18.01
CA ALA A 715 -17.31 3.20 -17.41
C ALA A 715 -18.70 3.73 -17.06
N GLY A 716 -19.77 3.17 -17.63
CA GLY A 716 -21.14 3.60 -17.35
C GLY A 716 -21.51 4.95 -17.96
N LEU A 717 -20.93 5.27 -19.12
CA LEU A 717 -21.20 6.52 -19.81
C LEU A 717 -22.65 6.61 -20.31
N SER A 718 -23.11 7.82 -20.59
CA SER A 718 -24.43 8.05 -21.20
C SER A 718 -24.56 7.35 -22.55
N TRP A 719 -25.78 6.97 -22.95
CA TRP A 719 -26.04 6.35 -24.25
C TRP A 719 -25.56 7.20 -25.44
N ALA A 720 -25.56 8.53 -25.30
CA ALA A 720 -25.00 9.42 -26.32
C ALA A 720 -23.47 9.26 -26.45
N ALA A 721 -22.77 9.13 -25.32
CA ALA A 721 -21.33 8.84 -25.31
C ALA A 721 -21.03 7.43 -25.85
N VAL A 722 -21.82 6.43 -25.46
CA VAL A 722 -21.72 5.06 -26.02
C VAL A 722 -21.93 5.09 -27.53
N ALA A 723 -22.94 5.81 -28.03
CA ALA A 723 -23.18 5.94 -29.47
C ALA A 723 -22.01 6.62 -30.21
N ARG A 724 -21.36 7.62 -29.60
CA ARG A 724 -20.14 8.22 -30.15
C ARG A 724 -18.98 7.21 -30.21
N SER A 725 -18.72 6.48 -29.13
CA SER A 725 -17.70 5.43 -29.09
C SER A 725 -17.95 4.34 -30.15
N VAL A 726 -19.21 3.92 -30.32
CA VAL A 726 -19.62 2.99 -31.37
C VAL A 726 -19.44 3.58 -32.76
N GLY A 727 -19.77 4.86 -32.96
CA GLY A 727 -19.57 5.54 -34.23
C GLY A 727 -18.10 5.58 -34.66
N VAL A 728 -17.20 5.86 -33.71
CA VAL A 728 -15.75 5.83 -33.95
C VAL A 728 -15.27 4.40 -34.20
N GLY A 729 -15.68 3.42 -33.40
CA GLY A 729 -15.37 2.01 -33.65
C GLY A 729 -15.87 1.51 -35.02
N ALA A 730 -17.05 1.94 -35.45
CA ALA A 730 -17.54 1.66 -36.79
C ALA A 730 -16.67 2.30 -37.87
N ALA A 731 -16.19 3.54 -37.66
CA ALA A 731 -15.24 4.18 -38.55
C ALA A 731 -13.93 3.40 -38.67
N GLU A 732 -13.37 2.89 -37.56
CA GLU A 732 -12.19 2.01 -37.56
C GLU A 732 -12.41 0.77 -38.44
N VAL A 733 -13.53 0.07 -38.25
CA VAL A 733 -13.86 -1.13 -39.04
C VAL A 733 -14.07 -0.78 -40.51
N LEU A 734 -14.72 0.35 -40.83
CA LEU A 734 -14.92 0.81 -42.20
C LEU A 734 -13.60 1.19 -42.89
N ILE A 735 -12.66 1.82 -42.17
CA ILE A 735 -11.29 2.04 -42.65
C ILE A 735 -10.63 0.70 -42.96
N GLY A 736 -10.75 -0.26 -42.03
CA GLY A 736 -10.26 -1.61 -42.23
C GLY A 736 -10.82 -2.26 -43.48
N ILE A 737 -12.14 -2.23 -43.71
CA ILE A 737 -12.77 -2.89 -44.86
C ILE A 737 -12.47 -2.19 -46.19
N TYR A 738 -12.63 -0.87 -46.25
CA TYR A 738 -12.68 -0.14 -47.53
C TYR A 738 -11.40 0.59 -47.89
N VAL A 739 -10.57 0.97 -46.90
CA VAL A 739 -9.37 1.79 -47.13
C VAL A 739 -8.12 0.93 -47.23
N THR A 740 -8.06 -0.23 -46.57
CA THR A 740 -6.92 -1.16 -46.65
C THR A 740 -6.42 -1.43 -48.07
N PRO A 741 -7.25 -1.70 -49.10
CA PRO A 741 -6.75 -1.94 -50.45
C PRO A 741 -6.30 -0.66 -51.20
N LEU A 742 -6.52 0.53 -50.62
CA LEU A 742 -6.32 1.82 -51.28
C LEU A 742 -5.03 2.54 -50.84
N VAL A 743 -4.42 2.12 -49.74
CA VAL A 743 -3.29 2.83 -49.11
C VAL A 743 -2.18 1.87 -48.72
N SER A 744 -0.97 2.40 -48.48
CA SER A 744 0.13 1.61 -47.94
C SER A 744 -0.11 1.25 -46.46
N LEU A 745 0.51 0.15 -45.99
CA LEU A 745 0.43 -0.27 -44.59
C LEU A 745 0.84 0.83 -43.58
N PRO A 746 1.95 1.57 -43.77
CA PRO A 746 2.27 2.70 -42.89
C PRO A 746 1.17 3.76 -42.85
N ALA A 747 0.63 4.15 -44.01
CA ALA A 747 -0.46 5.13 -44.08
C ALA A 747 -1.74 4.64 -43.39
N LEU A 748 -2.05 3.34 -43.54
CA LEU A 748 -3.20 2.71 -42.90
C LEU A 748 -3.14 2.80 -41.38
N VAL A 749 -1.97 2.51 -40.78
CA VAL A 749 -1.80 2.58 -39.32
C VAL A 749 -2.00 4.02 -38.81
N PHE A 750 -1.49 5.03 -39.52
CA PHE A 750 -1.74 6.43 -39.16
C PHE A 750 -3.21 6.85 -39.35
N LEU A 751 -3.92 6.28 -40.33
CA LEU A 751 -5.34 6.57 -40.54
C LEU A 751 -6.20 6.09 -39.37
N TYR A 752 -5.86 4.95 -38.75
CA TYR A 752 -6.51 4.50 -37.51
C TYR A 752 -6.30 5.46 -36.32
N CYS A 753 -5.21 6.24 -36.32
CA CYS A 753 -5.01 7.23 -35.26
C CYS A 753 -5.97 8.42 -35.36
N VAL A 754 -6.53 8.71 -36.55
CA VAL A 754 -7.29 9.94 -36.79
C VAL A 754 -8.63 9.94 -36.06
N PRO A 755 -9.53 8.96 -36.22
CA PRO A 755 -10.81 8.95 -35.51
C PRO A 755 -10.62 8.88 -33.99
N MET A 756 -9.64 8.08 -33.53
CA MET A 756 -9.26 7.98 -32.11
C MET A 756 -8.82 9.32 -31.53
N THR A 757 -7.96 10.06 -32.23
CA THR A 757 -7.48 11.38 -31.78
C THR A 757 -8.61 12.41 -31.74
N VAL A 758 -9.48 12.41 -32.76
CA VAL A 758 -10.65 13.31 -32.80
C VAL A 758 -11.57 13.06 -31.60
N LEU A 759 -11.87 11.79 -31.31
CA LEU A 759 -12.66 11.41 -30.15
C LEU A 759 -12.00 11.86 -28.83
N LEU A 760 -10.68 11.67 -28.71
CA LEU A 760 -9.94 12.05 -27.52
C LEU A 760 -10.01 13.56 -27.27
N LEU A 761 -9.78 14.36 -28.31
CA LEU A 761 -9.87 15.82 -28.26
C LEU A 761 -11.29 16.28 -27.89
N GLU A 762 -12.33 15.61 -28.41
CA GLU A 762 -13.72 15.89 -28.06
C GLU A 762 -13.98 15.64 -26.56
N VAL A 763 -13.50 14.49 -26.04
CA VAL A 763 -13.62 14.15 -24.62
C VAL A 763 -12.91 15.18 -23.73
N MET A 764 -11.66 15.53 -24.06
CA MET A 764 -10.89 16.54 -23.33
C MET A 764 -11.56 17.92 -23.34
N TRP A 765 -12.12 18.31 -24.49
CA TRP A 765 -12.85 19.57 -24.63
C TRP A 765 -14.10 19.60 -23.74
N MET A 766 -14.85 18.49 -23.69
CA MET A 766 -16.05 18.39 -22.85
C MET A 766 -15.72 18.48 -21.35
N GLU A 767 -14.65 17.84 -20.88
CA GLU A 767 -14.21 17.94 -19.48
C GLU A 767 -13.73 19.34 -19.11
N GLY A 768 -12.92 19.98 -19.98
CA GLY A 768 -12.47 21.35 -19.80
C GLY A 768 -13.62 22.38 -19.80
N GLY A 769 -14.70 22.09 -20.50
CA GLY A 769 -15.93 22.90 -20.49
C GLY A 769 -16.77 22.70 -19.23
N ALA A 770 -16.82 21.49 -18.68
CA ALA A 770 -17.56 21.17 -17.46
C ALA A 770 -16.93 21.82 -16.21
N THR A 771 -15.60 21.77 -16.10
CA THR A 771 -14.82 22.43 -15.03
C THR A 771 -14.99 23.95 -15.04
N ARG A 772 -14.94 24.58 -16.22
CA ARG A 772 -15.22 26.03 -16.36
C ARG A 772 -16.64 26.43 -15.97
N ARG A 773 -17.64 25.58 -16.24
CA ARG A 773 -19.03 25.84 -15.82
C ARG A 773 -19.21 25.66 -14.31
N SER A 774 -18.53 24.70 -13.68
CA SER A 774 -18.60 24.53 -12.23
C SER A 774 -17.96 25.67 -11.45
N GLU A 775 -16.91 26.31 -11.99
CA GLU A 775 -16.28 27.49 -11.39
C GLU A 775 -17.12 28.78 -11.54
N GLN A 776 -17.97 28.87 -12.57
CA GLN A 776 -18.81 30.06 -12.82
C GLN A 776 -20.17 30.03 -12.10
N THR A 777 -20.57 28.91 -11.51
CA THR A 777 -21.76 28.83 -10.65
C THR A 777 -21.32 28.58 -9.20
N PRO A 778 -21.45 29.57 -8.28
CA PRO A 778 -21.28 29.30 -6.86
C PRO A 778 -22.31 28.24 -6.47
N ARG A 779 -21.86 27.09 -5.94
CA ARG A 779 -22.75 26.08 -5.35
C ARG A 779 -23.57 26.77 -4.25
N LYS A 780 -24.83 27.08 -4.55
CA LYS A 780 -25.84 27.21 -3.52
C LYS A 780 -26.04 25.83 -2.91
N ASP A 781 -25.99 25.79 -1.59
CA ASP A 781 -26.36 24.66 -0.76
C ASP A 781 -27.54 23.88 -1.33
N THR A 782 -27.37 22.57 -1.48
CA THR A 782 -28.47 21.63 -1.29
C THR A 782 -27.88 20.29 -0.89
N PHE A 783 -27.98 19.99 0.40
CA PHE A 783 -28.16 18.63 0.89
C PHE A 783 -29.25 17.93 0.05
N LYS A 784 -28.89 16.84 -0.61
CA LYS A 784 -29.67 15.59 -0.71
C LYS A 784 -28.88 14.48 -1.38
#